data_AF-A0A4R6KLN5-F1
#
_entry.id   AF-A0A4R6KLN5-F1
#
_cell.length_a   1.000
_cell.length_b   1.000
_cell.length_c   1.000
_cell.angle_alpha   90.00
_cell.angle_beta   90.00
_cell.angle_gamma   90.00
#
_symmetry.space_group_name_H-M   'P 1'
#
loop_
_entity.id
_entity.type
_entity.pdbx_description
1 polymer ?
#
loop_
_entity_poly.entity_id
_entity_poly.type
_entity_poly.pdbx_seq_one_letter_code
_entity_poly.pdbx_strand_id
1 'polypeptide(L)'
;MPALTSGRRTAELRRTPSEVVLRLGLDGTTYVERPVADLLTCSAGRPWQPNAMQPDGWWISRRPGEHRAGCRTGPVAVEIRLSFDAADRLNLELRWRNTGQRRLGDLAVGLLLDIGRLTDCQITLPGLIYNDNPSADPARAVPRIGPAPGGGFIAEEDRLPIPGVNLEWRSGRERRWLSVFSRPAQRRSADGLVRYGSLGLIRREGPVVAALSGVLMFDGKQDVRYVSKAETESTDDGYLTLLPGEVYAQQLVLDWGPQEHRGHAFRHLVRTGRSLFIDPGAHPLELDEIIARKTVALDNRWYRDGTVAGYTKFSDVTGNGPVKARHFLYGWTGQALKLAWCDAWLGFESGDRVRIDRCRAAVEFYLAGSSTRTPGLRHNAYQVGSRRWTSFRSGGRAMVSSRAYGETVADLADIIALFHSNGEPVPPSWPDALVASLKFLRTALLPDGTFPIGWRLDGTPVSTALSAAGIPCVLAALKASAVLDDSWLLSEATTWLTRYHGQHARTFDRPFARGTLDAACEDKEAGLYYFLAAYELFRLTGDDLYASWAEVAADWLLTWVYVWSPEQDLDAPLSAVGFNAIGWPMVSVQNHHLDVSFPTYELLEFGTVTSRPAYVAAAETAVNAMGQGICGAPGDWDFQIVGEQGEAVFQTHWQRRGHANTWNPSWVIAVPLANALRLRKAPG
;
A
#
# COMPACT_ATOMS: atom_id res chain seq x y z
N MET A 1 -22.57 21.33 -33.32
CA MET A 1 -23.21 20.62 -32.19
C MET A 1 -22.38 20.85 -30.93
N PRO A 2 -23.01 21.09 -29.78
CA PRO A 2 -22.32 21.47 -28.55
C PRO A 2 -21.40 20.36 -28.03
N ALA A 3 -20.49 20.72 -27.13
CA ALA A 3 -19.67 19.76 -26.39
C ALA A 3 -20.58 18.79 -25.59
N LEU A 4 -20.05 17.60 -25.25
CA LEU A 4 -20.66 16.79 -24.20
C LEU A 4 -20.55 17.56 -22.89
N THR A 5 -21.61 17.52 -22.09
CA THR A 5 -21.68 18.21 -20.80
C THR A 5 -22.23 17.27 -19.74
N SER A 6 -21.63 17.27 -18.55
CA SER A 6 -22.16 16.60 -17.36
C SER A 6 -21.79 17.44 -16.14
N GLY A 7 -22.80 17.96 -15.45
CA GLY A 7 -22.62 18.99 -14.42
C GLY A 7 -21.82 20.18 -14.96
N ARG A 8 -20.66 20.43 -14.35
CA ARG A 8 -19.72 21.52 -14.71
C ARG A 8 -18.66 21.12 -15.75
N ARG A 9 -18.57 19.83 -16.09
CA ARG A 9 -17.54 19.26 -16.97
C ARG A 9 -17.98 19.24 -18.41
N THR A 10 -17.01 19.43 -19.30
CA THR A 10 -17.22 19.38 -20.74
C THR A 10 -16.17 18.50 -21.44
N ALA A 11 -16.59 17.81 -22.51
CA ALA A 11 -15.71 17.02 -23.36
C ALA A 11 -16.11 17.15 -24.84
N GLU A 12 -15.16 17.41 -25.73
CA GLU A 12 -15.43 17.58 -27.17
C GLU A 12 -14.36 16.92 -28.04
N LEU A 13 -14.80 16.28 -29.14
CA LEU A 13 -13.95 15.92 -30.28
C LEU A 13 -14.18 16.95 -31.39
N ARG A 14 -13.28 17.92 -31.52
CA ARG A 14 -13.38 19.06 -32.45
C ARG A 14 -12.64 18.78 -33.76
N ARG A 15 -13.34 18.91 -34.90
CA ARG A 15 -12.69 18.85 -36.21
C ARG A 15 -11.97 20.18 -36.49
N THR A 16 -10.73 20.10 -36.91
CA THR A 16 -10.00 21.20 -37.57
C THR A 16 -9.74 20.80 -39.03
N PRO A 17 -9.18 21.68 -39.88
CA PRO A 17 -8.92 21.35 -41.28
C PRO A 17 -8.06 20.10 -41.52
N SER A 18 -7.11 19.82 -40.61
CA SER A 18 -6.13 18.74 -40.75
C SER A 18 -6.27 17.61 -39.74
N GLU A 19 -7.01 17.79 -38.64
CA GLU A 19 -7.00 16.86 -37.50
C GLU A 19 -8.30 16.87 -36.69
N VAL A 20 -8.38 15.98 -35.70
CA VAL A 20 -9.39 15.98 -34.65
C VAL A 20 -8.70 16.31 -33.34
N VAL A 21 -9.26 17.22 -32.56
CA VAL A 21 -8.73 17.68 -31.27
C VAL A 21 -9.65 17.23 -30.15
N LEU A 22 -9.10 16.59 -29.12
CA LEU A 22 -9.78 16.34 -27.86
C LEU A 22 -9.67 17.58 -26.98
N ARG A 23 -10.80 18.09 -26.48
CA ARG A 23 -10.85 19.17 -25.49
C ARG A 23 -11.63 18.71 -24.25
N LEU A 24 -11.00 18.84 -23.09
CA LEU A 24 -11.61 18.64 -21.77
C LEU A 24 -11.68 19.97 -21.02
N GLY A 25 -12.81 20.25 -20.39
CA GLY A 25 -13.02 21.50 -19.66
C GLY A 25 -13.82 21.35 -18.37
N LEU A 26 -13.72 22.38 -17.53
CA LEU A 26 -14.49 22.55 -16.29
C LEU A 26 -14.80 24.05 -16.14
N ASP A 27 -16.07 24.43 -16.11
CA ASP A 27 -16.53 25.83 -16.03
C ASP A 27 -15.87 26.77 -17.05
N GLY A 28 -15.76 26.31 -18.30
CA GLY A 28 -15.11 27.06 -19.37
C GLY A 28 -13.57 27.06 -19.32
N THR A 29 -12.95 26.60 -18.23
CA THR A 29 -11.51 26.42 -18.14
C THR A 29 -11.07 25.16 -18.86
N THR A 30 -10.14 25.28 -19.80
CA THR A 30 -9.55 24.13 -20.51
C THR A 30 -8.54 23.40 -19.60
N TYR A 31 -8.69 22.09 -19.47
CA TYR A 31 -7.77 21.19 -18.77
C TYR A 31 -6.86 20.43 -19.73
N VAL A 32 -7.43 19.95 -20.84
CA VAL A 32 -6.69 19.24 -21.90
C VAL A 32 -7.17 19.77 -23.25
N GLU A 33 -6.24 20.09 -24.14
CA GLU A 33 -6.53 20.40 -25.54
C GLU A 33 -5.38 19.89 -26.42
N ARG A 34 -5.62 18.79 -27.14
CA ARG A 34 -4.59 18.08 -27.91
C ARG A 34 -5.14 17.42 -29.17
N PRO A 35 -4.36 17.35 -30.26
CA PRO A 35 -4.67 16.49 -31.39
C PRO A 35 -4.84 15.05 -30.94
N VAL A 36 -5.92 14.41 -31.35
CA VAL A 36 -6.24 13.02 -31.01
C VAL A 36 -5.16 12.06 -31.53
N ALA A 37 -4.54 12.37 -32.67
CA ALA A 37 -3.45 11.57 -33.22
C ALA A 37 -2.25 11.48 -32.27
N ASP A 38 -1.93 12.58 -31.58
CA ASP A 38 -0.83 12.65 -30.60
C ASP A 38 -1.13 11.88 -29.31
N LEU A 39 -2.43 11.69 -29.03
CA LEU A 39 -2.91 10.94 -27.87
C LEU A 39 -2.96 9.43 -28.10
N LEU A 40 -2.75 8.97 -29.33
CA LEU A 40 -2.86 7.56 -29.68
C LEU A 40 -1.50 7.01 -30.12
N THR A 41 -1.26 5.74 -29.82
CA THR A 41 -0.08 5.03 -30.30
C THR A 41 -0.47 3.72 -30.98
N CYS A 42 0.26 3.39 -32.05
CA CYS A 42 0.15 2.14 -32.78
C CYS A 42 1.56 1.77 -33.26
N SER A 43 2.17 0.79 -32.62
CA SER A 43 3.51 0.30 -32.92
C SER A 43 3.45 -1.16 -33.31
N ALA A 44 4.12 -1.51 -34.40
CA ALA A 44 4.29 -2.89 -34.84
C ALA A 44 5.78 -3.27 -34.74
N GLY A 45 6.04 -4.49 -34.25
CA GLY A 45 7.38 -5.03 -34.05
C GLY A 45 7.88 -4.84 -32.62
N ARG A 46 9.06 -5.43 -32.35
CA ARG A 46 9.69 -5.46 -31.02
C ARG A 46 11.08 -4.80 -31.09
N PRO A 47 11.48 -3.97 -30.10
CA PRO A 47 10.63 -3.46 -29.02
C PRO A 47 9.63 -2.41 -29.54
N TRP A 48 8.50 -2.29 -28.85
CA TRP A 48 7.46 -1.31 -29.14
C TRP A 48 7.98 0.12 -29.04
N GLN A 49 7.36 1.03 -29.78
CA GLN A 49 7.75 2.44 -29.86
C GLN A 49 6.62 3.36 -29.40
N PRO A 50 6.86 4.28 -28.43
CA PRO A 50 5.86 5.22 -27.91
C PRO A 50 5.63 6.41 -28.85
N ASN A 51 5.46 6.15 -30.15
CA ASN A 51 5.27 7.17 -31.16
C ASN A 51 3.79 7.52 -31.32
N ALA A 52 3.51 8.80 -31.61
CA ALA A 52 2.19 9.23 -32.02
C ALA A 52 1.77 8.50 -33.29
N MET A 53 0.48 8.17 -33.38
CA MET A 53 -0.09 7.52 -34.53
C MET A 53 -0.16 8.49 -35.72
N GLN A 54 0.10 7.98 -36.93
CA GLN A 54 -0.12 8.72 -38.18
C GLN A 54 -1.49 8.34 -38.77
N PRO A 55 -2.49 9.24 -38.73
CA PRO A 55 -3.86 8.92 -39.15
C PRO A 55 -4.08 9.11 -40.66
N ASP A 56 -4.72 8.12 -41.28
CA ASP A 56 -5.22 8.15 -42.64
C ASP A 56 -6.68 8.64 -42.66
N GLY A 57 -6.83 9.97 -42.57
CA GLY A 57 -8.13 10.65 -42.57
C GLY A 57 -8.93 10.46 -41.27
N TRP A 58 -9.92 11.33 -41.05
CA TRP A 58 -10.78 11.30 -39.86
C TRP A 58 -12.26 11.35 -40.21
N TRP A 59 -13.04 10.56 -39.49
CA TRP A 59 -14.48 10.72 -39.38
C TRP A 59 -14.85 11.11 -37.95
N ILE A 60 -15.93 11.88 -37.80
CA ILE A 60 -16.49 12.29 -36.51
C ILE A 60 -18.01 12.07 -36.57
N SER A 61 -18.56 11.53 -35.49
CA SER A 61 -20.00 11.46 -35.25
C SER A 61 -20.30 12.07 -33.88
N ARG A 62 -21.19 13.06 -33.84
CA ARG A 62 -21.66 13.68 -32.59
C ARG A 62 -23.13 13.38 -32.41
N ARG A 63 -23.48 12.74 -31.29
CA ARG A 63 -24.86 12.43 -30.90
C ARG A 63 -25.10 12.98 -29.48
N PRO A 64 -26.36 13.23 -29.09
CA PRO A 64 -26.66 13.55 -27.69
C PRO A 64 -26.09 12.46 -26.76
N GLY A 65 -25.32 12.87 -25.75
CA GLY A 65 -24.70 11.97 -24.77
C GLY A 65 -23.47 11.20 -25.23
N GLU A 66 -23.08 11.29 -26.51
CA GLU A 66 -21.97 10.51 -27.05
C GLU A 66 -21.25 11.19 -28.22
N HIS A 67 -19.93 11.29 -28.13
CA HIS A 67 -19.08 11.71 -29.25
C HIS A 67 -18.20 10.55 -29.71
N ARG A 68 -18.04 10.41 -31.02
CA ARG A 68 -17.14 9.44 -31.63
C ARG A 68 -16.24 10.09 -32.67
N ALA A 69 -15.03 9.59 -32.78
CA ALA A 69 -14.15 9.86 -33.91
C ALA A 69 -13.35 8.60 -34.23
N GLY A 70 -12.92 8.47 -35.48
CA GLY A 70 -12.04 7.37 -35.85
C GLY A 70 -11.26 7.66 -37.11
N CYS A 71 -10.21 6.88 -37.28
CA CYS A 71 -9.30 6.94 -38.42
C CYS A 71 -8.71 5.56 -38.71
N ARG A 72 -7.93 5.48 -39.78
CA ARG A 72 -7.07 4.33 -40.06
C ARG A 72 -5.61 4.70 -39.84
N THR A 73 -4.76 3.69 -39.66
CA THR A 73 -3.31 3.81 -39.73
C THR A 73 -2.79 2.51 -40.34
N GLY A 74 -2.56 2.53 -41.66
CA GLY A 74 -2.26 1.32 -42.42
C GLY A 74 -3.37 0.24 -42.30
N PRO A 75 -3.05 -1.00 -41.83
CA PRO A 75 -4.02 -2.08 -41.72
C PRO A 75 -4.92 -1.98 -40.46
N VAL A 76 -4.65 -1.06 -39.54
CA VAL A 76 -5.39 -0.91 -38.28
C VAL A 76 -6.38 0.26 -38.40
N ALA A 77 -7.59 0.08 -37.87
CA ALA A 77 -8.55 1.17 -37.65
C ALA A 77 -8.75 1.39 -36.16
N VAL A 78 -8.91 2.64 -35.74
CA VAL A 78 -9.20 3.00 -34.35
C VAL A 78 -10.47 3.85 -34.29
N GLU A 79 -11.35 3.51 -33.35
CA GLU A 79 -12.51 4.31 -32.96
C GLU A 79 -12.34 4.76 -31.50
N ILE A 80 -12.58 6.04 -31.25
CA ILE A 80 -12.67 6.64 -29.92
C ILE A 80 -14.12 6.98 -29.66
N ARG A 81 -14.60 6.64 -28.46
CA ARG A 81 -15.93 6.99 -27.99
C ARG A 81 -15.85 7.66 -26.64
N LEU A 82 -16.54 8.79 -26.51
CA LEU A 82 -16.63 9.59 -25.30
C LEU A 82 -18.07 9.65 -24.82
N SER A 83 -18.27 9.45 -23.51
CA SER A 83 -19.57 9.61 -22.84
C SER A 83 -19.35 9.86 -21.35
N PHE A 84 -20.16 10.70 -20.72
CA PHE A 84 -20.13 10.84 -19.26
C PHE A 84 -20.93 9.72 -18.58
N ASP A 85 -20.51 9.31 -17.39
CA ASP A 85 -21.31 8.46 -16.50
C ASP A 85 -22.16 9.29 -15.52
N ALA A 86 -22.93 8.59 -14.69
CA ALA A 86 -23.82 9.22 -13.71
C ALA A 86 -23.09 10.02 -12.60
N ALA A 87 -21.77 9.88 -12.46
CA ALA A 87 -20.93 10.60 -11.50
C ALA A 87 -20.11 11.70 -12.16
N ASP A 88 -20.54 12.18 -13.34
CA ASP A 88 -19.86 13.19 -14.15
C ASP A 88 -18.43 12.81 -14.56
N ARG A 89 -18.06 11.52 -14.57
CA ARG A 89 -16.74 11.04 -15.03
C ARG A 89 -16.79 10.72 -16.52
N LEU A 90 -15.70 10.97 -17.24
CA LEU A 90 -15.67 10.73 -18.68
C LEU A 90 -15.23 9.30 -18.97
N ASN A 91 -16.11 8.48 -19.53
CA ASN A 91 -15.74 7.22 -20.15
C ASN A 91 -15.11 7.50 -21.52
N LEU A 92 -13.93 6.91 -21.75
CA LEU A 92 -13.21 6.91 -23.00
C LEU A 92 -12.98 5.45 -23.42
N GLU A 93 -13.62 5.03 -24.51
CA GLU A 93 -13.43 3.69 -25.09
C GLU A 93 -12.58 3.82 -26.36
N LEU A 94 -11.52 3.02 -26.45
CA LEU A 94 -10.71 2.84 -27.66
C LEU A 94 -10.98 1.47 -28.27
N ARG A 95 -11.33 1.41 -29.55
CA ARG A 95 -11.53 0.15 -30.28
C ARG A 95 -10.57 0.06 -31.46
N TRP A 96 -9.62 -0.85 -31.37
CA TRP A 96 -8.62 -1.13 -32.39
C TRP A 96 -9.02 -2.35 -33.19
N ARG A 97 -9.18 -2.21 -34.51
CA ARG A 97 -9.61 -3.30 -35.39
C ARG A 97 -8.58 -3.57 -36.47
N ASN A 98 -8.28 -4.84 -36.70
CA ASN A 98 -7.56 -5.25 -37.90
C ASN A 98 -8.49 -5.20 -39.12
N THR A 99 -8.25 -4.25 -40.03
CA THR A 99 -9.01 -4.09 -41.28
C THR A 99 -8.33 -4.72 -42.50
N GLY A 100 -7.13 -5.29 -42.30
CA GLY A 100 -6.40 -6.00 -43.33
C GLY A 100 -6.91 -7.43 -43.54
N GLN A 101 -6.25 -8.12 -44.47
CA GLN A 101 -6.52 -9.54 -44.79
C GLN A 101 -5.51 -10.50 -44.14
N ARG A 102 -4.58 -9.99 -43.34
CA ARG A 102 -3.50 -10.76 -42.70
C ARG A 102 -3.54 -10.61 -41.19
N ARG A 103 -3.05 -11.63 -40.48
CA ARG A 103 -2.76 -11.55 -39.04
C ARG A 103 -1.76 -10.42 -38.76
N LEU A 104 -2.05 -9.59 -37.76
CA LEU A 104 -1.12 -8.60 -37.22
C LEU A 104 -0.59 -9.14 -35.89
N GLY A 105 0.71 -9.37 -35.80
CA GLY A 105 1.40 -9.74 -34.56
C GLY A 105 2.28 -8.59 -34.07
N ASP A 106 2.82 -8.75 -32.86
CA ASP A 106 3.74 -7.78 -32.23
C ASP A 106 3.18 -6.35 -32.23
N LEU A 107 1.88 -6.24 -31.97
CA LEU A 107 1.16 -4.97 -32.00
C LEU A 107 1.06 -4.39 -30.58
N ALA A 108 1.52 -3.16 -30.40
CA ALA A 108 1.31 -2.35 -29.22
C ALA A 108 0.44 -1.14 -29.57
N VAL A 109 -0.72 -1.03 -28.93
CA VAL A 109 -1.68 0.07 -29.18
C VAL A 109 -2.19 0.65 -27.88
N GLY A 110 -2.64 1.90 -27.92
CA GLY A 110 -3.36 2.49 -26.80
C GLY A 110 -3.31 4.01 -26.73
N LEU A 111 -3.50 4.53 -25.52
CA LEU A 111 -3.51 5.95 -25.21
C LEU A 111 -2.13 6.41 -24.69
N LEU A 112 -1.64 7.52 -25.22
CA LEU A 112 -0.54 8.32 -24.70
C LEU A 112 -1.06 9.72 -24.37
N LEU A 113 -1.67 9.90 -23.20
CA LEU A 113 -2.26 11.18 -22.80
C LEU A 113 -1.18 12.19 -22.44
N ASP A 114 -0.76 12.98 -23.42
CA ASP A 114 0.24 14.04 -23.28
C ASP A 114 -0.45 15.39 -23.00
N ILE A 115 -0.45 15.80 -21.73
CA ILE A 115 -1.01 17.11 -21.34
C ILE A 115 0.02 18.25 -21.43
N GLY A 116 1.18 18.00 -22.05
CA GLY A 116 2.29 18.92 -22.24
C GLY A 116 3.12 19.14 -20.99
N ARG A 117 3.96 20.19 -21.06
CA ARG A 117 4.83 20.58 -19.94
C ARG A 117 4.02 21.05 -18.74
N LEU A 118 4.23 20.41 -17.60
CA LEU A 118 3.58 20.75 -16.33
C LEU A 118 4.55 21.44 -15.38
N THR A 119 4.04 22.39 -14.58
CA THR A 119 4.81 23.08 -13.55
C THR A 119 4.42 22.55 -12.17
N ASP A 120 5.42 22.27 -11.33
CA ASP A 120 5.21 21.79 -9.96
C ASP A 120 4.24 20.59 -9.90
N CYS A 121 4.63 19.54 -10.63
CA CYS A 121 3.81 18.36 -10.86
C CYS A 121 4.12 17.26 -9.85
N GLN A 122 3.08 16.61 -9.32
CA GLN A 122 3.18 15.40 -8.52
C GLN A 122 2.42 14.26 -9.18
N ILE A 123 2.98 13.06 -9.05
CA ILE A 123 2.51 11.87 -9.76
C ILE A 123 2.24 10.79 -8.72
N THR A 124 1.10 10.12 -8.88
CA THR A 124 0.77 8.92 -8.10
C THR A 124 0.37 7.79 -9.04
N LEU A 125 1.09 6.68 -8.96
CA LEU A 125 0.71 5.38 -9.48
C LEU A 125 0.55 4.46 -8.26
N PRO A 126 -0.67 4.09 -7.86
CA PRO A 126 -0.98 3.32 -6.65
C PRO A 126 -0.05 2.11 -6.47
N GLY A 127 0.57 2.01 -5.31
CA GLY A 127 1.53 0.95 -4.96
C GLY A 127 2.93 1.06 -5.58
N LEU A 128 3.13 1.88 -6.62
CA LEU A 128 4.33 1.83 -7.47
C LEU A 128 5.10 3.14 -7.58
N ILE A 129 4.43 4.29 -7.68
CA ILE A 129 5.08 5.60 -7.79
C ILE A 129 4.40 6.59 -6.87
N TYR A 130 5.16 7.17 -5.95
CA TYR A 130 4.74 8.32 -5.15
C TYR A 130 5.77 9.44 -5.34
N ASN A 131 5.44 10.38 -6.22
CA ASN A 131 6.31 11.50 -6.59
C ASN A 131 7.73 11.05 -7.04
N ASP A 132 7.80 10.03 -7.90
CA ASP A 132 9.05 9.43 -8.41
C ASP A 132 9.95 8.76 -7.34
N ASN A 133 9.35 8.37 -6.21
CA ASN A 133 9.95 7.58 -5.14
C ASN A 133 11.29 8.17 -4.63
N PRO A 134 11.27 9.41 -4.11
CA PRO A 134 12.46 10.18 -3.75
C PRO A 134 13.25 9.59 -2.59
N SER A 135 12.66 8.69 -1.79
CA SER A 135 13.34 8.01 -0.69
C SER A 135 14.08 6.75 -1.15
N ALA A 136 13.82 6.30 -2.38
CA ALA A 136 14.39 5.10 -2.96
C ALA A 136 15.92 5.19 -3.05
N ASP A 137 16.60 4.15 -2.58
CA ASP A 137 18.04 3.96 -2.76
C ASP A 137 18.40 4.00 -4.26
N PRO A 138 19.22 4.96 -4.73
CA PRO A 138 19.56 5.09 -6.15
C PRO A 138 20.39 3.92 -6.67
N ALA A 139 21.02 3.12 -5.80
CA ALA A 139 21.79 1.95 -6.19
C ALA A 139 20.94 0.69 -6.44
N ARG A 140 19.62 0.76 -6.19
CA ARG A 140 18.71 -0.38 -6.34
C ARG A 140 17.72 -0.11 -7.47
N ALA A 141 17.41 -1.17 -8.24
CA ALA A 141 16.30 -1.11 -9.18
C ALA A 141 14.97 -0.96 -8.41
N VAL A 142 14.34 0.20 -8.58
CA VAL A 142 13.07 0.57 -7.97
C VAL A 142 12.25 1.27 -9.06
N PRO A 143 10.93 1.03 -9.16
CA PRO A 143 10.06 1.78 -10.05
C PRO A 143 10.34 3.28 -10.01
N ARG A 144 10.67 3.87 -11.16
CA ARG A 144 10.90 5.31 -11.36
C ARG A 144 10.49 5.70 -12.78
N ILE A 145 9.95 6.89 -12.92
CA ILE A 145 9.68 7.53 -14.22
C ILE A 145 10.95 8.22 -14.70
N GLY A 146 11.70 8.83 -13.78
CA GLY A 146 12.90 9.58 -14.11
C GLY A 146 12.62 11.00 -14.64
N PRO A 147 13.60 11.90 -14.52
CA PRO A 147 13.44 13.32 -14.85
C PRO A 147 13.65 13.64 -16.33
N ALA A 148 14.36 12.78 -17.08
CA ALA A 148 14.79 13.06 -18.45
C ALA A 148 13.85 12.44 -19.49
N PRO A 149 13.66 13.10 -20.66
CA PRO A 149 12.94 12.49 -21.79
C PRO A 149 13.49 11.10 -22.13
N GLY A 150 12.60 10.17 -22.42
CA GLY A 150 12.93 8.75 -22.65
C GLY A 150 12.89 7.88 -21.38
N GLY A 151 12.83 8.50 -20.19
CA GLY A 151 12.46 7.79 -18.97
C GLY A 151 10.99 7.35 -18.97
N GLY A 152 10.65 6.41 -18.10
CA GLY A 152 9.26 5.98 -17.92
C GLY A 152 9.14 4.70 -17.11
N PHE A 153 7.94 4.48 -16.60
CA PHE A 153 7.55 3.25 -15.93
C PHE A 153 6.13 2.89 -16.33
N ILE A 154 5.95 1.70 -16.90
CA ILE A 154 4.67 1.15 -17.33
C ILE A 154 4.61 -0.29 -16.82
N ALA A 155 3.62 -0.56 -15.97
CA ALA A 155 3.42 -1.85 -15.34
C ALA A 155 2.16 -2.54 -15.87
N GLU A 156 2.07 -3.85 -15.65
CA GLU A 156 0.85 -4.59 -15.85
C GLU A 156 -0.30 -3.98 -15.02
N GLU A 157 -1.52 -3.90 -15.58
CA GLU A 157 -2.67 -3.37 -14.82
C GLU A 157 -2.92 -4.17 -13.53
N ASP A 158 -2.73 -5.49 -13.57
CA ASP A 158 -2.88 -6.40 -12.41
C ASP A 158 -1.92 -6.13 -11.26
N ARG A 159 -0.90 -5.29 -11.47
CA ARG A 159 0.02 -4.85 -10.42
C ARG A 159 -0.52 -3.67 -9.60
N LEU A 160 -1.57 -3.01 -10.07
CA LEU A 160 -2.08 -1.78 -9.47
C LEU A 160 -3.25 -2.07 -8.52
N PRO A 161 -3.14 -1.73 -7.23
CA PRO A 161 -4.25 -1.85 -6.28
C PRO A 161 -5.49 -1.08 -6.74
N ILE A 162 -5.24 0.12 -7.30
CA ILE A 162 -6.22 0.92 -8.03
C ILE A 162 -5.63 1.13 -9.44
N PRO A 163 -6.24 0.58 -10.50
CA PRO A 163 -5.79 0.73 -11.90
C PRO A 163 -5.91 2.16 -12.42
N GLY A 164 -5.16 3.09 -11.85
CA GLY A 164 -5.23 4.50 -12.19
C GLY A 164 -3.91 5.24 -12.03
N VAL A 165 -3.76 6.34 -12.75
CA VAL A 165 -2.66 7.29 -12.65
C VAL A 165 -3.24 8.64 -12.28
N ASN A 166 -2.68 9.31 -11.28
CA ASN A 166 -3.02 10.69 -10.94
C ASN A 166 -1.87 11.65 -11.24
N LEU A 167 -2.20 12.74 -11.91
CA LEU A 167 -1.35 13.90 -12.10
C LEU A 167 -1.92 15.08 -11.32
N GLU A 168 -1.08 15.75 -10.55
CA GLU A 168 -1.34 17.05 -9.92
C GLU A 168 -0.38 18.07 -10.49
N TRP A 169 -0.80 19.29 -10.77
CA TRP A 169 0.11 20.36 -11.22
C TRP A 169 -0.41 21.75 -10.91
N ARG A 170 0.51 22.72 -10.93
CA ARG A 170 0.17 24.15 -10.84
C ARG A 170 -0.07 24.74 -12.23
N SER A 171 -1.17 25.47 -12.37
CA SER A 171 -1.53 26.25 -13.55
C SER A 171 -1.83 27.69 -13.16
N GLY A 172 -0.85 28.59 -13.31
CA GLY A 172 -0.95 29.95 -12.81
C GLY A 172 -0.96 29.99 -11.27
N ARG A 173 -2.04 30.52 -10.68
CA ARG A 173 -2.26 30.56 -9.22
C ARG A 173 -3.04 29.35 -8.70
N GLU A 174 -3.67 28.60 -9.59
CA GLU A 174 -4.49 27.45 -9.23
C GLU A 174 -3.68 26.15 -9.32
N ARG A 175 -4.19 25.13 -8.65
CA ARG A 175 -3.69 23.77 -8.79
C ARG A 175 -4.81 22.88 -9.30
N ARG A 176 -4.43 21.94 -10.15
CA ARG A 176 -5.33 21.08 -10.91
C ARG A 176 -4.89 19.64 -10.76
N TRP A 177 -5.82 18.73 -10.95
CA TRP A 177 -5.53 17.31 -11.03
C TRP A 177 -6.29 16.65 -12.17
N LEU A 178 -5.76 15.52 -12.63
CA LEU A 178 -6.37 14.63 -13.61
C LEU A 178 -5.97 13.21 -13.26
N SER A 179 -6.96 12.34 -13.14
CA SER A 179 -6.78 10.90 -13.00
C SER A 179 -7.28 10.16 -14.24
N VAL A 180 -6.50 9.18 -14.68
CA VAL A 180 -6.89 8.22 -15.74
C VAL A 180 -6.95 6.85 -15.11
N PHE A 181 -8.11 6.20 -15.18
CA PHE A 181 -8.32 4.83 -14.74
C PHE A 181 -8.47 3.92 -15.95
N SER A 182 -7.94 2.71 -15.85
CA SER A 182 -8.32 1.61 -16.73
C SER A 182 -9.42 0.78 -16.08
N ARG A 183 -10.34 0.24 -16.87
CA ARG A 183 -11.18 -0.90 -16.48
C ARG A 183 -10.52 -2.15 -17.05
N PRO A 184 -9.74 -2.89 -16.24
CA PRO A 184 -8.93 -3.98 -16.75
C PRO A 184 -9.81 -5.05 -17.39
N ALA A 185 -9.43 -5.50 -18.59
CA ALA A 185 -10.10 -6.57 -19.30
C ALA A 185 -9.11 -7.72 -19.51
N GLN A 186 -9.42 -8.86 -18.89
CA GLN A 186 -8.58 -10.05 -19.00
C GLN A 186 -8.57 -10.61 -20.43
N ARG A 187 -7.39 -11.05 -20.87
CA ARG A 187 -7.20 -11.86 -22.07
C ARG A 187 -6.57 -13.17 -21.66
N ARG A 188 -7.19 -14.28 -22.05
CA ARG A 188 -6.70 -15.63 -21.76
C ARG A 188 -6.10 -16.24 -23.01
N SER A 189 -4.87 -16.74 -22.91
CA SER A 189 -4.31 -17.60 -23.94
C SER A 189 -4.83 -19.04 -23.80
N ALA A 190 -4.62 -19.84 -24.85
CA ALA A 190 -5.14 -21.21 -24.90
C ALA A 190 -4.54 -22.15 -23.82
N ASP A 191 -3.34 -21.83 -23.33
CA ASP A 191 -2.65 -22.50 -22.22
C ASP A 191 -3.09 -22.01 -20.83
N GLY A 192 -4.05 -21.07 -20.76
CA GLY A 192 -4.64 -20.61 -19.51
C GLY A 192 -3.94 -19.44 -18.83
N LEU A 193 -2.91 -18.84 -19.47
CA LEU A 193 -2.27 -17.63 -18.94
C LEU A 193 -3.18 -16.41 -19.08
N VAL A 194 -3.21 -15.61 -18.02
CA VAL A 194 -4.02 -14.39 -17.92
C VAL A 194 -3.13 -13.16 -18.14
N ARG A 195 -3.58 -12.30 -19.06
CA ARG A 195 -2.89 -11.05 -19.41
C ARG A 195 -3.87 -9.89 -19.37
N TYR A 196 -3.36 -8.72 -18.98
CA TYR A 196 -4.11 -7.47 -18.94
C TYR A 196 -3.49 -6.41 -19.86
N GLY A 197 -4.11 -5.24 -19.91
CA GLY A 197 -3.44 -4.05 -20.43
C GLY A 197 -2.29 -3.63 -19.51
N SER A 198 -1.69 -2.49 -19.83
CA SER A 198 -0.65 -1.89 -19.01
C SER A 198 -0.90 -0.42 -18.80
N LEU A 199 -0.50 0.10 -17.64
CA LEU A 199 -0.73 1.48 -17.25
C LEU A 199 0.52 2.06 -16.56
N GLY A 200 0.84 3.31 -16.87
CA GLY A 200 1.93 4.02 -16.24
C GLY A 200 2.21 5.36 -16.89
N LEU A 201 3.47 5.80 -16.86
CA LEU A 201 3.89 7.10 -17.38
C LEU A 201 5.20 7.01 -18.17
N ILE A 202 5.30 7.87 -19.18
CA ILE A 202 6.52 8.12 -19.94
C ILE A 202 6.91 9.59 -19.74
N ARG A 203 8.22 9.87 -19.71
CA ARG A 203 8.75 11.23 -19.69
C ARG A 203 9.04 11.71 -21.12
N ARG A 204 8.37 12.79 -21.53
CA ARG A 204 8.74 13.65 -22.67
C ARG A 204 9.11 15.04 -22.13
N GLU A 205 8.64 16.13 -22.74
CA GLU A 205 8.73 17.46 -22.13
C GLU A 205 7.94 17.56 -20.80
N GLY A 206 6.85 16.80 -20.70
CA GLY A 206 6.05 16.60 -19.50
C GLY A 206 5.81 15.11 -19.24
N PRO A 207 5.06 14.76 -18.18
CA PRO A 207 4.60 13.40 -17.98
C PRO A 207 3.49 13.06 -18.99
N VAL A 208 3.58 11.89 -19.61
CA VAL A 208 2.58 11.34 -20.51
C VAL A 208 1.99 10.10 -19.87
N VAL A 209 0.68 10.07 -19.64
CA VAL A 209 0.02 8.85 -19.12
C VAL A 209 -0.08 7.84 -20.25
N ALA A 210 0.44 6.63 -20.04
CA ALA A 210 0.42 5.56 -21.03
C ALA A 210 -0.54 4.46 -20.57
N ALA A 211 -1.61 4.22 -21.32
CA ALA A 211 -2.55 3.10 -21.13
C ALA A 211 -2.53 2.23 -22.39
N LEU A 212 -1.76 1.14 -22.35
CA LEU A 212 -1.35 0.37 -23.52
C LEU A 212 -1.92 -1.05 -23.48
N SER A 213 -1.71 -1.77 -24.57
CA SER A 213 -2.23 -3.13 -24.75
C SER A 213 -1.65 -4.19 -23.81
N GLY A 214 -0.64 -3.87 -23.00
CA GLY A 214 0.03 -4.81 -22.09
C GLY A 214 1.55 -4.70 -22.11
N VAL A 215 2.13 -4.00 -23.09
CA VAL A 215 3.59 -3.81 -23.18
C VAL A 215 4.12 -2.97 -22.01
N LEU A 216 5.36 -3.25 -21.62
CA LEU A 216 5.93 -2.76 -20.35
C LEU A 216 7.14 -1.86 -20.57
N MET A 217 7.46 -1.08 -19.54
CA MET A 217 8.65 -0.25 -19.49
C MET A 217 9.12 -0.13 -18.03
N PHE A 218 10.42 -0.29 -17.81
CA PHE A 218 11.03 -0.07 -16.51
C PHE A 218 12.24 0.84 -16.67
N ASP A 219 12.23 1.98 -15.97
CA ASP A 219 13.31 2.97 -15.99
C ASP A 219 13.68 3.40 -17.43
N GLY A 220 12.66 3.66 -18.25
CA GLY A 220 12.80 4.05 -19.66
C GLY A 220 13.09 2.91 -20.64
N LYS A 221 13.43 1.70 -20.16
CA LYS A 221 13.70 0.55 -21.03
C LYS A 221 12.41 -0.24 -21.30
N GLN A 222 12.03 -0.34 -22.57
CA GLN A 222 10.90 -1.19 -23.01
C GLN A 222 11.17 -2.67 -22.72
N ASP A 223 10.09 -3.44 -22.61
CA ASP A 223 10.13 -4.91 -22.54
C ASP A 223 10.92 -5.41 -21.32
N VAL A 224 10.79 -4.67 -20.22
CA VAL A 224 11.38 -5.01 -18.91
C VAL A 224 10.31 -4.97 -17.84
N ARG A 225 10.28 -6.02 -17.02
CA ARG A 225 9.38 -6.12 -15.86
C ARG A 225 10.17 -6.24 -14.55
N TYR A 226 9.51 -5.82 -13.46
CA TYR A 226 10.04 -5.95 -12.10
C TYR A 226 9.57 -7.25 -11.46
N VAL A 227 10.50 -8.09 -11.01
CA VAL A 227 10.18 -9.47 -10.59
C VAL A 227 10.58 -9.81 -9.17
N SER A 228 11.57 -9.13 -8.60
CA SER A 228 11.93 -9.32 -7.19
C SER A 228 12.66 -8.07 -6.69
N LYS A 229 13.06 -8.07 -5.42
CA LYS A 229 13.60 -6.88 -4.78
C LYS A 229 14.91 -6.48 -5.45
N ALA A 230 14.87 -5.33 -6.11
CA ALA A 230 15.97 -4.82 -6.95
C ALA A 230 16.32 -5.70 -8.15
N GLU A 231 15.39 -6.53 -8.62
CA GLU A 231 15.56 -7.43 -9.76
C GLU A 231 14.54 -7.16 -10.85
N THR A 232 15.03 -7.14 -12.08
CA THR A 232 14.24 -6.96 -13.30
C THR A 232 14.60 -8.05 -14.29
N GLU A 233 13.68 -8.36 -15.20
CA GLU A 233 13.94 -9.26 -16.32
C GLU A 233 13.38 -8.67 -17.62
N SER A 234 13.96 -9.09 -18.74
CA SER A 234 13.35 -8.85 -20.03
C SER A 234 12.12 -9.72 -20.20
N THR A 235 11.10 -9.18 -20.86
CA THR A 235 9.85 -9.88 -21.14
C THR A 235 9.42 -9.62 -22.57
N ASP A 236 8.80 -10.61 -23.18
CA ASP A 236 8.28 -10.54 -24.53
C ASP A 236 6.72 -10.53 -24.53
N ASP A 237 6.15 -10.34 -23.33
CA ASP A 237 4.73 -10.26 -23.05
C ASP A 237 4.10 -8.90 -23.42
N GLY A 238 2.77 -8.88 -23.49
CA GLY A 238 2.00 -7.63 -23.56
C GLY A 238 1.68 -7.12 -24.97
N TYR A 239 2.33 -7.70 -25.97
CA TYR A 239 1.99 -7.48 -27.38
C TYR A 239 0.70 -8.19 -27.77
N LEU A 240 -0.07 -7.58 -28.67
CA LEU A 240 -1.28 -8.15 -29.24
C LEU A 240 -0.99 -8.93 -30.51
N THR A 241 -1.82 -9.94 -30.71
CA THR A 241 -2.10 -10.50 -32.03
C THR A 241 -3.55 -10.20 -32.38
N LEU A 242 -3.81 -9.62 -33.55
CA LEU A 242 -5.16 -9.43 -34.09
C LEU A 242 -5.32 -10.16 -35.42
N LEU A 243 -6.28 -11.09 -35.47
CA LEU A 243 -6.75 -11.73 -36.70
C LEU A 243 -7.56 -10.75 -37.56
N PRO A 244 -7.71 -11.00 -38.87
CA PRO A 244 -8.56 -10.17 -39.73
C PRO A 244 -9.97 -9.98 -39.14
N GLY A 245 -10.39 -8.73 -38.98
CA GLY A 245 -11.68 -8.36 -38.39
C GLY A 245 -11.73 -8.35 -36.86
N GLU A 246 -10.72 -8.88 -36.16
CA GLU A 246 -10.66 -8.90 -34.70
C GLU A 246 -10.52 -7.49 -34.13
N VAL A 247 -11.11 -7.29 -32.94
CA VAL A 247 -11.16 -6.00 -32.24
C VAL A 247 -10.56 -6.15 -30.85
N TYR A 248 -9.60 -5.30 -30.53
CA TYR A 248 -9.16 -5.05 -29.16
C TYR A 248 -9.83 -3.77 -28.64
N ALA A 249 -10.46 -3.85 -27.47
CA ALA A 249 -11.11 -2.71 -26.84
C ALA A 249 -10.42 -2.38 -25.51
N GLN A 250 -10.20 -1.09 -25.26
CA GLN A 250 -9.75 -0.54 -23.98
C GLN A 250 -10.83 0.38 -23.43
N GLN A 251 -11.14 0.24 -22.15
CA GLN A 251 -12.09 1.08 -21.45
C GLN A 251 -11.35 1.90 -20.40
N LEU A 252 -11.35 3.21 -20.57
CA LEU A 252 -10.71 4.16 -19.67
C LEU A 252 -11.76 5.08 -19.05
N VAL A 253 -11.48 5.56 -17.85
CA VAL A 253 -12.28 6.59 -17.17
C VAL A 253 -11.38 7.75 -16.80
N LEU A 254 -11.78 8.97 -17.16
CA LEU A 254 -11.06 10.19 -16.81
C LEU A 254 -11.88 10.99 -15.80
N ASP A 255 -11.17 11.49 -14.79
CA ASP A 255 -11.71 12.35 -13.75
C ASP A 255 -10.74 13.52 -13.52
N TRP A 256 -11.26 14.74 -13.34
CA TRP A 256 -10.41 15.94 -13.21
C TRP A 256 -11.09 17.06 -12.45
N GLY A 257 -10.28 17.94 -11.86
CA GLY A 257 -10.79 19.07 -11.09
C GLY A 257 -9.71 19.97 -10.50
N PRO A 258 -10.12 20.99 -9.72
CA PRO A 258 -9.21 21.81 -8.94
C PRO A 258 -8.68 21.02 -7.75
N GLN A 259 -7.49 21.41 -7.29
CA GLN A 259 -6.86 20.90 -6.08
C GLN A 259 -6.50 22.09 -5.18
N GLU A 260 -6.76 21.97 -3.88
CA GLU A 260 -6.43 23.02 -2.92
C GLU A 260 -5.01 22.85 -2.38
N HIS A 261 -4.73 21.69 -1.78
CA HIS A 261 -3.45 21.40 -1.14
C HIS A 261 -2.51 20.66 -2.09
N ARG A 262 -1.25 21.13 -2.15
CA ARG A 262 -0.21 20.45 -2.91
C ARG A 262 0.07 19.05 -2.36
N GLY A 263 0.11 18.05 -3.23
CA GLY A 263 0.45 16.66 -2.92
C GLY A 263 -0.72 15.80 -2.49
N HIS A 264 -1.92 16.35 -2.48
CA HIS A 264 -3.11 15.71 -1.92
C HIS A 264 -4.06 15.21 -3.02
N ALA A 265 -3.75 15.40 -4.30
CA ALA A 265 -4.65 14.98 -5.38
C ALA A 265 -4.85 13.45 -5.48
N PHE A 266 -3.95 12.63 -4.93
CA PHE A 266 -4.14 11.17 -4.88
C PHE A 266 -5.43 10.78 -4.13
N ARG A 267 -5.94 11.65 -3.24
CA ARG A 267 -7.20 11.43 -2.51
C ARG A 267 -8.39 11.35 -3.45
N HIS A 268 -8.38 12.13 -4.53
CA HIS A 268 -9.37 12.02 -5.60
C HIS A 268 -9.27 10.68 -6.32
N LEU A 269 -8.05 10.22 -6.60
CA LEU A 269 -7.82 8.91 -7.20
C LEU A 269 -8.42 7.78 -6.35
N VAL A 270 -8.23 7.83 -5.03
CA VAL A 270 -8.75 6.81 -4.10
C VAL A 270 -10.28 6.81 -4.07
N ARG A 271 -10.90 7.98 -3.93
CA ARG A 271 -12.36 8.12 -3.91
C ARG A 271 -13.00 7.65 -5.22
N THR A 272 -12.41 8.04 -6.35
CA THR A 272 -12.91 7.63 -7.66
C THR A 272 -12.66 6.14 -7.92
N GLY A 273 -11.50 5.61 -7.57
CA GLY A 273 -11.20 4.17 -7.67
C GLY A 273 -12.19 3.31 -6.89
N ARG A 274 -12.43 3.63 -5.61
CA ARG A 274 -13.38 2.90 -4.76
C ARG A 274 -14.85 3.00 -5.21
N SER A 275 -15.21 4.02 -5.98
CA SER A 275 -16.55 4.15 -6.58
C SER A 275 -16.65 3.59 -7.99
N LEU A 276 -15.53 3.22 -8.62
CA LEU A 276 -15.50 2.54 -9.91
C LEU A 276 -15.52 1.02 -9.76
N PHE A 277 -14.83 0.50 -8.75
CA PHE A 277 -14.74 -0.94 -8.46
C PHE A 277 -15.49 -1.22 -7.16
N ILE A 278 -16.68 -1.82 -7.30
CA ILE A 278 -17.66 -1.97 -6.20
C ILE A 278 -17.89 -3.43 -5.80
N ASP A 279 -17.11 -4.36 -6.35
CA ASP A 279 -17.22 -5.76 -6.00
C ASP A 279 -16.85 -5.95 -4.51
N PRO A 280 -17.60 -6.76 -3.75
CA PRO A 280 -17.52 -6.80 -2.29
C PRO A 280 -16.24 -7.45 -1.72
N GLY A 281 -15.44 -8.13 -2.55
CA GLY A 281 -14.31 -8.93 -2.09
C GLY A 281 -14.71 -10.24 -1.41
N ALA A 282 -13.73 -10.99 -0.89
CA ALA A 282 -13.99 -12.23 -0.18
C ALA A 282 -14.27 -11.98 1.31
N HIS A 283 -15.15 -12.82 1.88
CA HIS A 283 -15.40 -12.90 3.32
C HIS A 283 -15.50 -14.39 3.71
N PRO A 284 -14.36 -15.10 3.77
CA PRO A 284 -14.37 -16.55 3.98
C PRO A 284 -14.55 -16.96 5.44
N LEU A 285 -14.35 -16.04 6.39
CA LEU A 285 -14.37 -16.29 7.83
C LEU A 285 -15.03 -15.13 8.55
N GLU A 286 -15.91 -15.44 9.48
CA GLU A 286 -16.44 -14.47 10.43
C GLU A 286 -15.36 -14.06 11.45
N LEU A 287 -15.57 -12.91 12.10
CA LEU A 287 -14.60 -12.34 13.05
C LEU A 287 -14.24 -13.30 14.19
N ASP A 288 -15.24 -14.00 14.74
CA ASP A 288 -15.04 -14.98 15.82
C ASP A 288 -14.25 -16.21 15.34
N GLU A 289 -14.38 -16.61 14.07
CA GLU A 289 -13.59 -17.68 13.50
C GLU A 289 -12.13 -17.27 13.32
N ILE A 290 -11.87 -16.04 12.88
CA ILE A 290 -10.52 -15.47 12.83
C ILE A 290 -9.90 -15.51 14.23
N ILE A 291 -10.62 -15.03 15.25
CA ILE A 291 -10.15 -15.02 16.63
C ILE A 291 -9.87 -16.44 17.12
N ALA A 292 -10.80 -17.37 16.93
CA ALA A 292 -10.64 -18.76 17.38
C ALA A 292 -9.42 -19.43 16.74
N ARG A 293 -9.28 -19.32 15.41
CA ARG A 293 -8.15 -19.94 14.68
C ARG A 293 -6.83 -19.29 15.06
N LYS A 294 -6.75 -17.95 15.09
CA LYS A 294 -5.53 -17.22 15.46
C LYS A 294 -5.14 -17.47 16.92
N THR A 295 -6.09 -17.75 17.81
CA THR A 295 -5.82 -18.16 19.19
C THR A 295 -5.07 -19.50 19.25
N VAL A 296 -5.40 -20.47 18.40
CA VAL A 296 -4.66 -21.74 18.29
C VAL A 296 -3.21 -21.49 17.85
N ALA A 297 -3.01 -20.65 16.84
CA ALA A 297 -1.67 -20.27 16.39
C ALA A 297 -0.88 -19.49 17.46
N LEU A 298 -1.53 -18.58 18.19
CA LEU A 298 -0.96 -17.88 19.35
C LEU A 298 -0.49 -18.87 20.43
N ASP A 299 -1.32 -19.84 20.78
CA ASP A 299 -1.00 -20.86 21.79
C ASP A 299 0.22 -21.71 21.37
N ASN A 300 0.39 -21.96 20.07
CA ASN A 300 1.59 -22.63 19.57
C ASN A 300 2.87 -21.78 19.70
N ARG A 301 2.75 -20.46 19.72
CA ARG A 301 3.91 -19.55 19.87
C ARG A 301 4.35 -19.40 21.32
N TRP A 302 3.50 -19.73 22.29
CA TRP A 302 3.85 -19.61 23.70
C TRP A 302 5.03 -20.51 24.07
N TYR A 303 6.04 -19.94 24.72
CA TYR A 303 7.21 -20.65 25.21
C TYR A 303 7.49 -20.29 26.67
N ARG A 304 7.77 -21.32 27.48
CA ARG A 304 8.30 -21.15 28.83
C ARG A 304 9.34 -22.23 29.18
N ASP A 305 10.47 -21.80 29.72
CA ASP A 305 11.51 -22.65 30.30
C ASP A 305 12.14 -21.93 31.49
N GLY A 306 11.73 -22.32 32.70
CA GLY A 306 12.08 -21.60 33.94
C GLY A 306 11.60 -20.15 33.92
N THR A 307 12.55 -19.21 33.98
CA THR A 307 12.29 -17.76 33.92
C THR A 307 12.21 -17.21 32.50
N VAL A 308 12.64 -17.97 31.48
CA VAL A 308 12.51 -17.58 30.08
C VAL A 308 11.06 -17.78 29.66
N ALA A 309 10.37 -16.68 29.32
CA ALA A 309 8.98 -16.70 28.93
C ALA A 309 8.72 -15.69 27.80
N GLY A 310 7.92 -16.07 26.81
CA GLY A 310 7.60 -15.21 25.68
C GLY A 310 6.96 -15.97 24.51
N TYR A 311 6.88 -15.30 23.37
CA TYR A 311 6.30 -15.86 22.15
C TYR A 311 7.37 -16.00 21.07
N THR A 312 7.49 -17.20 20.50
CA THR A 312 8.47 -17.47 19.44
C THR A 312 8.09 -16.72 18.16
N LYS A 313 9.09 -16.31 17.38
CA LYS A 313 8.83 -15.69 16.08
C LYS A 313 8.26 -16.69 15.06
N PHE A 314 8.77 -17.91 15.06
CA PHE A 314 8.37 -18.98 14.14
C PHE A 314 7.89 -20.21 14.91
N SER A 315 7.12 -21.05 14.25
CA SER A 315 6.74 -22.36 14.79
C SER A 315 7.95 -23.28 14.84
N ASP A 316 7.95 -24.20 15.80
CA ASP A 316 8.88 -25.33 15.80
C ASP A 316 8.30 -26.58 15.12
N VAL A 317 7.02 -26.54 14.73
CA VAL A 317 6.36 -27.67 14.10
C VAL A 317 6.82 -27.80 12.65
N THR A 318 7.32 -28.98 12.30
CA THR A 318 7.74 -29.28 10.92
C THR A 318 6.59 -29.03 9.94
N GLY A 319 6.89 -28.30 8.86
CA GLY A 319 5.88 -27.87 7.88
C GLY A 319 5.27 -26.50 8.15
N ASN A 320 5.41 -25.92 9.36
CA ASN A 320 4.90 -24.56 9.64
C ASN A 320 5.97 -23.49 9.44
N GLY A 321 6.30 -23.27 8.17
CA GLY A 321 7.25 -22.25 7.74
C GLY A 321 8.72 -22.62 7.93
N PRO A 322 9.63 -21.62 8.01
CA PRO A 322 11.06 -21.86 7.93
C PRO A 322 11.61 -22.51 9.20
N VAL A 323 12.47 -23.52 9.05
CA VAL A 323 13.25 -24.06 10.19
C VAL A 323 14.26 -23.01 10.66
N LYS A 324 13.97 -22.37 11.78
CA LYS A 324 14.80 -21.33 12.40
C LYS A 324 15.04 -21.64 13.87
N ALA A 325 16.17 -21.18 14.40
CA ALA A 325 16.42 -21.28 15.84
C ALA A 325 15.35 -20.50 16.63
N ARG A 326 14.90 -21.08 17.74
CA ARG A 326 13.95 -20.46 18.66
C ARG A 326 14.46 -19.11 19.15
N HIS A 327 13.67 -18.08 18.90
CA HIS A 327 13.93 -16.76 19.41
C HIS A 327 12.65 -15.96 19.58
N PHE A 328 12.68 -15.01 20.51
CA PHE A 328 11.68 -13.97 20.64
C PHE A 328 12.17 -12.75 19.87
N LEU A 329 11.24 -12.07 19.18
CA LEU A 329 11.51 -10.81 18.50
C LEU A 329 10.45 -9.80 18.93
N TYR A 330 10.91 -8.65 19.42
CA TYR A 330 10.09 -7.57 19.97
C TYR A 330 9.95 -6.48 18.90
N GLY A 331 8.70 -6.14 18.58
CA GLY A 331 8.37 -5.32 17.41
C GLY A 331 8.71 -6.00 16.07
N TRP A 332 8.63 -5.21 14.99
CA TRP A 332 8.77 -5.58 13.59
C TRP A 332 8.04 -6.88 13.26
N THR A 333 8.74 -7.88 12.70
CA THR A 333 8.12 -9.16 12.32
C THR A 333 7.85 -10.10 13.50
N GLY A 334 8.21 -9.72 14.73
CA GLY A 334 8.05 -10.57 15.91
C GLY A 334 6.83 -10.26 16.76
N GLN A 335 6.58 -8.99 17.06
CA GLN A 335 5.38 -8.55 17.79
C GLN A 335 5.15 -9.30 19.12
N ALA A 336 6.21 -9.71 19.83
CA ALA A 336 6.10 -10.58 21.01
C ALA A 336 5.23 -9.98 22.14
N LEU A 337 5.29 -8.67 22.39
CA LEU A 337 4.41 -8.03 23.38
C LEU A 337 2.98 -7.85 22.87
N LYS A 338 2.75 -7.59 21.58
CA LYS A 338 1.40 -7.61 21.01
C LYS A 338 0.72 -8.98 21.14
N LEU A 339 1.45 -10.09 21.01
CA LEU A 339 0.92 -11.44 21.28
C LEU A 339 0.57 -11.61 22.76
N ALA A 340 1.43 -11.12 23.66
CA ALA A 340 1.14 -11.10 25.10
C ALA A 340 -0.12 -10.28 25.41
N TRP A 341 -0.32 -9.15 24.73
CA TRP A 341 -1.52 -8.33 24.82
C TRP A 341 -2.76 -9.09 24.35
N CYS A 342 -2.69 -9.80 23.21
CA CYS A 342 -3.80 -10.62 22.71
C CYS A 342 -4.15 -11.74 23.70
N ASP A 343 -3.15 -12.42 24.27
CA ASP A 343 -3.38 -13.50 25.23
C ASP A 343 -4.05 -12.98 26.50
N ALA A 344 -3.57 -11.86 27.04
CA ALA A 344 -4.21 -11.20 28.18
C ALA A 344 -5.65 -10.78 27.88
N TRP A 345 -5.92 -10.21 26.69
CA TRP A 345 -7.29 -9.82 26.28
C TRP A 345 -8.23 -11.02 26.31
N LEU A 346 -7.85 -12.12 25.67
CA LEU A 346 -8.60 -13.38 25.68
C LEU A 346 -8.79 -13.90 27.10
N GLY A 347 -7.76 -13.81 27.95
CA GLY A 347 -7.81 -14.20 29.35
C GLY A 347 -8.82 -13.36 30.16
N PHE A 348 -8.85 -12.04 29.95
CA PHE A 348 -9.84 -11.18 30.63
C PHE A 348 -11.27 -11.45 30.16
N GLU A 349 -11.50 -11.64 28.86
CA GLU A 349 -12.84 -11.95 28.33
C GLU A 349 -13.37 -13.31 28.81
N SER A 350 -12.50 -14.33 28.90
CA SER A 350 -12.89 -15.70 29.27
C SER A 350 -12.76 -16.00 30.77
N GLY A 351 -12.13 -15.13 31.56
CA GLY A 351 -11.76 -15.40 32.95
C GLY A 351 -10.57 -16.37 33.11
N ASP A 352 -9.84 -16.67 32.02
CA ASP A 352 -8.68 -17.57 32.05
C ASP A 352 -7.43 -16.87 32.61
N ARG A 353 -7.14 -17.13 33.89
CA ARG A 353 -5.96 -16.62 34.58
C ARG A 353 -4.64 -17.10 34.00
N VAL A 354 -4.59 -18.26 33.35
CA VAL A 354 -3.35 -18.78 32.76
C VAL A 354 -2.86 -17.84 31.67
N ARG A 355 -3.76 -17.34 30.82
CA ARG A 355 -3.41 -16.40 29.74
C ARG A 355 -2.93 -15.04 30.26
N ILE A 356 -3.57 -14.54 31.32
CA ILE A 356 -3.13 -13.30 31.99
C ILE A 356 -1.72 -13.48 32.58
N ASP A 357 -1.45 -14.62 33.21
CA ASP A 357 -0.13 -14.95 33.77
C ASP A 357 0.94 -15.15 32.70
N ARG A 358 0.58 -15.69 31.52
CA ARG A 358 1.49 -15.76 30.36
C ARG A 358 1.93 -14.39 29.90
N CYS A 359 0.99 -13.45 29.77
CA CYS A 359 1.30 -12.06 29.45
C CYS A 359 2.24 -11.45 30.49
N ARG A 360 1.92 -11.60 31.79
CA ARG A 360 2.74 -11.11 32.89
C ARG A 360 4.16 -11.67 32.83
N ALA A 361 4.31 -12.98 32.63
CA ALA A 361 5.61 -13.63 32.52
C ALA A 361 6.42 -13.16 31.31
N ALA A 362 5.79 -12.95 30.14
CA ALA A 362 6.46 -12.45 28.95
C ALA A 362 6.97 -11.01 29.12
N VAL A 363 6.18 -10.14 29.75
CA VAL A 363 6.57 -8.75 30.05
C VAL A 363 7.70 -8.73 31.07
N GLU A 364 7.56 -9.42 32.20
CA GLU A 364 8.61 -9.47 33.24
C GLU A 364 9.93 -10.02 32.71
N PHE A 365 9.90 -11.08 31.91
CA PHE A 365 11.11 -11.62 31.28
C PHE A 365 11.79 -10.58 30.38
N TYR A 366 11.02 -9.87 29.56
CA TYR A 366 11.54 -8.79 28.72
C TYR A 366 12.14 -7.68 29.58
N LEU A 367 11.42 -7.18 30.58
CA LEU A 367 11.87 -6.04 31.38
C LEU A 367 13.10 -6.36 32.24
N ALA A 368 13.20 -7.58 32.76
CA ALA A 368 14.32 -8.02 33.58
C ALA A 368 15.63 -8.20 32.78
N GLY A 369 15.53 -8.68 31.54
CA GLY A 369 16.72 -9.13 30.79
C GLY A 369 17.15 -8.24 29.62
N SER A 370 16.24 -7.48 29.02
CA SER A 370 16.49 -6.83 27.72
C SER A 370 17.31 -5.55 27.80
N SER A 371 17.63 -5.03 28.99
CA SER A 371 18.36 -3.76 29.14
C SER A 371 19.70 -3.77 28.41
N THR A 372 20.02 -2.66 27.74
CA THR A 372 21.36 -2.41 27.21
C THR A 372 22.19 -1.61 28.22
N ARG A 373 23.44 -1.31 27.88
CA ARG A 373 24.28 -0.38 28.67
C ARG A 373 23.75 1.06 28.68
N THR A 374 22.87 1.42 27.73
CA THR A 374 22.24 2.73 27.68
C THR A 374 20.91 2.67 28.45
N PRO A 375 20.76 3.46 29.52
CA PRO A 375 19.53 3.49 30.30
C PRO A 375 18.31 3.76 29.42
N GLY A 376 17.24 2.99 29.61
CA GLY A 376 16.03 3.15 28.82
C GLY A 376 16.12 2.68 27.36
N LEU A 377 17.22 2.05 26.93
CA LEU A 377 17.32 1.36 25.63
C LEU A 377 17.41 -0.15 25.87
N ARG A 378 16.60 -0.92 25.12
CA ARG A 378 16.49 -2.38 25.28
C ARG A 378 16.75 -3.13 23.97
N HIS A 379 17.28 -4.34 24.11
CA HIS A 379 17.45 -5.32 23.04
C HIS A 379 16.10 -5.70 22.41
N ASN A 380 16.10 -6.02 21.12
CA ASN A 380 14.88 -6.36 20.36
C ASN A 380 14.70 -7.87 20.17
N ALA A 381 15.67 -8.71 20.53
CA ALA A 381 15.54 -10.14 20.34
C ALA A 381 16.19 -10.94 21.46
N TYR A 382 15.63 -12.12 21.76
CA TYR A 382 16.21 -13.09 22.68
C TYR A 382 16.38 -14.43 21.98
N GLN A 383 17.61 -14.94 21.93
CA GLN A 383 17.92 -16.26 21.38
C GLN A 383 17.75 -17.32 22.47
N VAL A 384 16.77 -18.22 22.30
CA VAL A 384 16.42 -19.21 23.33
C VAL A 384 17.55 -20.23 23.51
N GLY A 385 18.07 -20.79 22.41
CA GLY A 385 19.10 -21.83 22.48
C GLY A 385 20.42 -21.38 23.13
N SER A 386 20.84 -20.13 22.90
CA SER A 386 22.04 -19.56 23.52
C SER A 386 21.75 -18.72 24.77
N ARG A 387 20.48 -18.63 25.17
CA ARG A 387 19.96 -17.83 26.28
C ARG A 387 20.49 -16.40 26.32
N ARG A 388 20.52 -15.73 25.16
CA ARG A 388 21.20 -14.44 24.99
C ARG A 388 20.30 -13.37 24.37
N TRP A 389 20.31 -12.19 24.99
CA TRP A 389 19.75 -10.97 24.40
C TRP A 389 20.61 -10.46 23.26
N THR A 390 19.96 -10.11 22.15
CA THR A 390 20.57 -9.72 20.89
C THR A 390 19.79 -8.58 20.25
N SER A 391 20.36 -8.04 19.18
CA SER A 391 19.85 -6.89 18.46
C SER A 391 20.04 -7.10 16.97
N PHE A 392 19.22 -6.43 16.16
CA PHE A 392 19.49 -6.24 14.73
C PHE A 392 20.94 -5.80 14.48
N ARG A 393 21.42 -5.99 13.26
CA ARG A 393 22.73 -5.54 12.83
C ARG A 393 22.60 -4.60 11.64
N SER A 394 23.35 -3.51 11.66
CA SER A 394 23.53 -2.61 10.51
C SER A 394 25.01 -2.29 10.36
N GLY A 395 25.55 -2.54 9.15
CA GLY A 395 26.98 -2.47 8.87
C GLY A 395 27.80 -3.41 9.77
N GLY A 396 27.29 -4.63 10.00
CA GLY A 396 27.95 -5.62 10.86
C GLY A 396 27.91 -5.31 12.37
N ARG A 397 27.47 -4.13 12.80
CA ARG A 397 27.40 -3.71 14.21
C ARG A 397 25.98 -3.80 14.75
N ALA A 398 25.83 -4.13 16.04
CA ALA A 398 24.53 -4.20 16.70
C ALA A 398 23.79 -2.85 16.66
N MET A 399 22.47 -2.91 16.52
CA MET A 399 21.57 -1.77 16.57
C MET A 399 20.19 -2.14 17.12
N VAL A 400 19.55 -1.18 17.78
CA VAL A 400 18.13 -1.22 18.10
C VAL A 400 17.39 -0.38 17.07
N SER A 401 16.49 -1.00 16.31
CA SER A 401 15.66 -0.30 15.32
C SER A 401 14.66 0.60 16.04
N SER A 402 14.51 1.84 15.58
CA SER A 402 13.51 2.76 16.14
C SER A 402 12.10 2.25 15.91
N ARG A 403 11.82 1.63 14.76
CA ARG A 403 10.52 1.00 14.51
C ARG A 403 10.22 -0.07 15.54
N ALA A 404 11.08 -1.09 15.62
CA ALA A 404 10.84 -2.23 16.50
C ALA A 404 10.78 -1.81 17.96
N TYR A 405 11.62 -0.84 18.36
CA TYR A 405 11.64 -0.33 19.72
C TYR A 405 10.37 0.47 20.06
N GLY A 406 9.98 1.41 19.19
CA GLY A 406 8.76 2.19 19.37
C GLY A 406 7.51 1.31 19.44
N GLU A 407 7.38 0.33 18.54
CA GLU A 407 6.29 -0.66 18.61
C GLU A 407 6.26 -1.42 19.95
N THR A 408 7.43 -1.85 20.44
CA THR A 408 7.51 -2.59 21.71
C THR A 408 7.13 -1.72 22.91
N VAL A 409 7.53 -0.45 22.92
CA VAL A 409 7.16 0.49 23.98
C VAL A 409 5.67 0.85 23.92
N ALA A 410 5.13 1.01 22.70
CA ALA A 410 3.69 1.20 22.49
C ALA A 410 2.87 -0.02 22.97
N ASP A 411 3.32 -1.24 22.67
CA ASP A 411 2.68 -2.47 23.15
C ASP A 411 2.71 -2.57 24.68
N LEU A 412 3.80 -2.17 25.33
CA LEU A 412 3.87 -2.13 26.80
C LEU A 412 2.85 -1.14 27.37
N ALA A 413 2.69 0.04 26.77
CA ALA A 413 1.66 0.99 27.18
C ALA A 413 0.24 0.40 26.99
N ASP A 414 -0.01 -0.27 25.86
CA ASP A 414 -1.30 -0.94 25.60
C ASP A 414 -1.59 -2.07 26.61
N ILE A 415 -0.57 -2.83 27.04
CA ILE A 415 -0.71 -3.86 28.07
C ILE A 415 -1.04 -3.24 29.43
N ILE A 416 -0.35 -2.18 29.84
CA ILE A 416 -0.65 -1.47 31.09
C ILE A 416 -2.09 -0.94 31.06
N ALA A 417 -2.50 -0.30 29.96
CA ALA A 417 -3.86 0.19 29.78
C ALA A 417 -4.89 -0.94 29.86
N LEU A 418 -4.62 -2.09 29.23
CA LEU A 418 -5.50 -3.25 29.26
C LEU A 418 -5.68 -3.77 30.69
N PHE A 419 -4.59 -3.90 31.46
CA PHE A 419 -4.64 -4.37 32.85
C PHE A 419 -5.42 -3.39 33.74
N HIS A 420 -5.15 -2.08 33.63
CA HIS A 420 -5.91 -1.05 34.35
C HIS A 420 -7.40 -1.11 34.03
N SER A 421 -7.77 -1.23 32.74
CA SER A 421 -9.18 -1.27 32.32
C SER A 421 -9.96 -2.49 32.82
N ASN A 422 -9.26 -3.55 33.23
CA ASN A 422 -9.84 -4.77 33.79
C ASN A 422 -9.62 -4.88 35.31
N GLY A 423 -9.13 -3.83 35.97
CA GLY A 423 -8.85 -3.84 37.42
C GLY A 423 -7.74 -4.79 37.85
N GLU A 424 -6.88 -5.23 36.93
CA GLU A 424 -5.78 -6.15 37.20
C GLU A 424 -4.54 -5.37 37.69
N PRO A 425 -3.88 -5.78 38.78
CA PRO A 425 -2.69 -5.09 39.27
C PRO A 425 -1.54 -5.07 38.27
N VAL A 426 -1.04 -3.87 37.98
CA VAL A 426 0.15 -3.62 37.18
C VAL A 426 1.39 -3.57 38.07
N PRO A 427 2.42 -4.40 37.84
CA PRO A 427 3.68 -4.33 38.59
C PRO A 427 4.36 -2.97 38.40
N PRO A 428 4.92 -2.34 39.46
CA PRO A 428 5.58 -1.03 39.36
C PRO A 428 6.73 -0.98 38.35
N SER A 429 7.40 -2.12 38.11
CA SER A 429 8.45 -2.27 37.10
C SER A 429 8.01 -1.92 35.68
N TRP A 430 6.72 -2.01 35.36
CA TRP A 430 6.18 -1.75 34.03
C TRP A 430 6.14 -0.25 33.70
N PRO A 431 5.43 0.60 34.48
CA PRO A 431 5.49 2.05 34.30
C PRO A 431 6.90 2.61 34.50
N ASP A 432 7.71 2.05 35.41
CA ASP A 432 9.12 2.47 35.56
C ASP A 432 9.94 2.24 34.29
N ALA A 433 9.77 1.07 33.66
CA ALA A 433 10.40 0.76 32.38
C ALA A 433 9.89 1.67 31.27
N LEU A 434 8.60 1.96 31.23
CA LEU A 434 7.99 2.89 30.27
C LEU A 434 8.60 4.29 30.41
N VAL A 435 8.69 4.83 31.63
CA VAL A 435 9.32 6.12 31.93
C VAL A 435 10.81 6.13 31.53
N ALA A 436 11.55 5.05 31.81
CA ALA A 436 12.94 4.93 31.40
C ALA A 436 13.09 4.97 29.87
N SER A 437 12.24 4.26 29.13
CA SER A 437 12.22 4.29 27.66
C SER A 437 11.94 5.69 27.12
N LEU A 438 10.98 6.43 27.69
CA LEU A 438 10.67 7.79 27.28
C LEU A 438 11.81 8.78 27.56
N LYS A 439 12.49 8.65 28.71
CA LYS A 439 13.70 9.43 29.02
C LYS A 439 14.81 9.19 28.00
N PHE A 440 14.98 7.96 27.55
CA PHE A 440 15.91 7.66 26.46
C PHE A 440 15.47 8.34 25.16
N LEU A 441 14.21 8.17 24.74
CA LEU A 441 13.70 8.76 23.48
C LEU A 441 13.92 10.28 23.41
N ARG A 442 13.67 11.01 24.51
CA ARG A 442 13.92 12.46 24.60
C ARG A 442 15.36 12.88 24.33
N THR A 443 16.33 12.04 24.66
CA THR A 443 17.76 12.33 24.49
C THR A 443 18.35 11.75 23.21
N ALA A 444 17.60 10.93 22.49
CA ALA A 444 18.07 10.14 21.34
C ALA A 444 17.55 10.64 19.98
N LEU A 445 17.10 11.90 19.93
CA LEU A 445 16.64 12.58 18.72
C LEU A 445 17.80 12.97 17.79
N LEU A 446 17.51 13.08 16.51
CA LEU A 446 18.35 13.73 15.50
C LEU A 446 18.31 15.26 15.68
N PRO A 447 19.26 16.01 15.08
CA PRO A 447 19.28 17.47 15.15
C PRO A 447 18.01 18.16 14.63
N ASP A 448 17.25 17.51 13.76
CA ASP A 448 15.98 18.03 13.22
C ASP A 448 14.76 17.73 14.12
N GLY A 449 14.97 17.08 15.27
CA GLY A 449 13.94 16.73 16.23
C GLY A 449 13.14 15.47 15.87
N THR A 450 13.62 14.65 14.93
CA THR A 450 13.03 13.34 14.60
C THR A 450 13.86 12.18 15.18
N PHE A 451 13.34 10.95 15.14
CA PHE A 451 14.10 9.78 15.54
C PHE A 451 14.88 9.18 14.37
N PRO A 452 16.11 8.65 14.59
CA PRO A 452 16.88 7.99 13.55
C PRO A 452 16.21 6.66 13.13
N ILE A 453 16.74 5.98 12.11
CA ILE A 453 16.31 4.62 11.75
C ILE A 453 16.54 3.59 12.87
N GLY A 454 17.50 3.88 13.75
CA GLY A 454 17.84 3.09 14.92
C GLY A 454 19.06 3.65 15.64
N TRP A 455 19.37 3.06 16.79
CA TRP A 455 20.49 3.45 17.63
C TRP A 455 21.49 2.30 17.79
N ARG A 456 22.76 2.66 17.96
CA ARG A 456 23.78 1.77 18.50
C ARG A 456 23.49 1.49 19.97
N LEU A 457 24.16 0.48 20.53
CA LEU A 457 23.98 0.11 21.94
C LEU A 457 24.54 1.14 22.94
N ASP A 458 25.22 2.21 22.50
CA ASP A 458 25.52 3.40 23.33
C ASP A 458 24.44 4.50 23.23
N GLY A 459 23.41 4.32 22.41
CA GLY A 459 22.39 5.33 22.15
C GLY A 459 22.71 6.25 20.99
N THR A 460 23.88 6.15 20.34
CA THR A 460 24.20 6.98 19.18
C THR A 460 23.39 6.57 17.94
N PRO A 461 22.95 7.51 17.08
CA PRO A 461 22.18 7.19 15.88
C PRO A 461 23.00 6.34 14.89
N VAL A 462 22.35 5.33 14.28
CA VAL A 462 22.97 4.51 13.22
C VAL A 462 23.17 5.31 11.94
N SER A 463 22.23 6.20 11.64
CA SER A 463 22.22 7.07 10.46
C SER A 463 21.37 8.30 10.76
N THR A 464 21.71 9.41 10.12
CA THR A 464 20.93 10.66 10.11
C THR A 464 20.07 10.80 8.86
N ALA A 465 19.97 9.74 8.03
CA ALA A 465 19.12 9.75 6.85
C ALA A 465 17.65 9.94 7.26
N LEU A 466 16.98 10.86 6.56
CA LEU A 466 15.56 11.12 6.74
C LEU A 466 14.75 9.83 6.50
N SER A 467 13.90 9.50 7.45
CA SER A 467 13.19 8.22 7.52
C SER A 467 11.96 8.35 8.41
N ALA A 468 10.87 7.67 8.04
CA ALA A 468 9.68 7.55 8.85
C ALA A 468 9.71 6.35 9.82
N ALA A 469 10.82 5.58 9.86
CA ALA A 469 10.98 4.43 10.76
C ALA A 469 10.89 4.78 12.25
N GLY A 470 11.02 6.05 12.61
CA GLY A 470 10.96 6.55 13.98
C GLY A 470 9.56 6.88 14.50
N ILE A 471 8.54 6.92 13.63
CA ILE A 471 7.17 7.28 14.01
C ILE A 471 6.57 6.36 15.09
N PRO A 472 6.85 5.04 15.14
CA PRO A 472 6.40 4.20 16.26
C PRO A 472 6.84 4.70 17.65
N CYS A 473 7.96 5.42 17.75
CA CYS A 473 8.39 6.04 19.01
C CYS A 473 7.47 7.21 19.42
N VAL A 474 6.92 7.94 18.44
CA VAL A 474 5.91 8.98 18.67
C VAL A 474 4.61 8.33 19.15
N LEU A 475 4.15 7.27 18.50
CA LEU A 475 2.97 6.51 18.91
C LEU A 475 3.13 5.97 20.34
N ALA A 476 4.30 5.45 20.68
CA ALA A 476 4.61 4.99 22.04
C ALA A 476 4.48 6.11 23.07
N ALA A 477 4.96 7.33 22.76
CA ALA A 477 4.85 8.48 23.64
C ALA A 477 3.41 8.96 23.83
N LEU A 478 2.60 8.97 22.76
CA LEU A 478 1.18 9.31 22.84
C LEU A 478 0.43 8.33 23.74
N LYS A 479 0.58 7.03 23.50
CA LYS A 479 -0.05 5.99 24.34
C LYS A 479 0.43 6.07 25.80
N ALA A 480 1.72 6.31 26.00
CA ALA A 480 2.28 6.45 27.34
C ALA A 480 1.77 7.71 28.05
N SER A 481 1.52 8.83 27.36
CA SER A 481 0.96 10.02 28.00
C SER A 481 -0.42 9.77 28.59
N ALA A 482 -1.23 8.91 27.97
CA ALA A 482 -2.53 8.51 28.51
C ALA A 482 -2.39 7.60 29.74
N VAL A 483 -1.46 6.63 29.67
CA VAL A 483 -1.21 5.68 30.77
C VAL A 483 -0.61 6.36 32.00
N LEU A 484 0.26 7.35 31.79
CA LEU A 484 0.99 8.05 32.85
C LEU A 484 0.31 9.35 33.30
N ASP A 485 -0.79 9.74 32.65
CA ASP A 485 -1.46 11.04 32.83
C ASP A 485 -0.48 12.23 32.72
N ASP A 486 0.39 12.20 31.69
CA ASP A 486 1.47 13.17 31.49
C ASP A 486 1.17 14.10 30.31
N SER A 487 0.56 15.25 30.60
CA SER A 487 0.23 16.26 29.60
C SER A 487 1.46 16.89 28.95
N TRP A 488 2.62 16.90 29.62
CA TRP A 488 3.85 17.44 29.05
C TRP A 488 4.40 16.49 27.98
N LEU A 489 4.37 15.18 28.25
CA LEU A 489 4.70 14.15 27.26
C LEU A 489 3.77 14.22 26.03
N LEU A 490 2.47 14.46 26.22
CA LEU A 490 1.53 14.66 25.10
C LEU A 490 1.96 15.85 24.21
N SER A 491 2.35 16.98 24.81
CA SER A 491 2.84 18.16 24.08
C SER A 491 4.15 17.89 23.32
N GLU A 492 5.08 17.14 23.93
CA GLU A 492 6.31 16.72 23.26
C GLU A 492 6.04 15.78 22.08
N ALA A 493 5.20 14.76 22.28
CA ALA A 493 4.83 13.81 21.23
C ALA A 493 4.11 14.50 20.06
N THR A 494 3.26 15.49 20.36
CA THR A 494 2.65 16.38 19.36
C THR A 494 3.70 17.12 18.54
N THR A 495 4.73 17.65 19.20
CA THR A 495 5.84 18.33 18.53
C THR A 495 6.60 17.36 17.62
N TRP A 496 6.91 16.15 18.08
CA TRP A 496 7.57 15.13 17.25
C TRP A 496 6.73 14.74 16.03
N LEU A 497 5.42 14.51 16.20
CA LEU A 497 4.53 14.19 15.09
C LEU A 497 4.44 15.33 14.07
N THR A 498 4.42 16.58 14.53
CA THR A 498 4.41 17.77 13.68
C THR A 498 5.65 17.83 12.77
N ARG A 499 6.82 17.39 13.26
CA ARG A 499 8.03 17.29 12.43
C ARG A 499 7.85 16.27 11.30
N TYR A 500 7.35 15.08 11.62
CA TYR A 500 7.06 14.06 10.61
C TYR A 500 5.97 14.52 9.62
N HIS A 501 4.92 15.21 10.08
CA HIS A 501 3.91 15.81 9.20
C HIS A 501 4.56 16.78 8.20
N GLY A 502 5.40 17.70 8.70
CA GLY A 502 6.10 18.68 7.88
C GLY A 502 7.04 18.06 6.83
N GLN A 503 7.67 16.94 7.15
CA GLN A 503 8.61 16.21 6.27
C GLN A 503 7.90 15.33 5.24
N HIS A 504 6.81 14.64 5.61
CA HIS A 504 6.24 13.56 4.80
C HIS A 504 4.81 13.78 4.31
N ALA A 505 3.95 14.38 5.14
CA ALA A 505 2.50 14.40 4.91
C ALA A 505 1.98 15.77 4.44
N ARG A 506 2.71 16.85 4.70
CA ARG A 506 2.27 18.21 4.36
C ARG A 506 2.13 18.40 2.85
N THR A 507 3.14 17.96 2.10
CA THR A 507 3.20 18.15 0.64
C THR A 507 3.42 16.87 -0.14
N PHE A 508 3.71 15.74 0.52
CA PHE A 508 4.10 14.48 -0.15
C PHE A 508 5.27 14.64 -1.14
N ASP A 509 6.13 15.64 -0.95
CA ASP A 509 7.38 15.75 -1.74
C ASP A 509 8.27 14.55 -1.51
N ARG A 510 8.31 14.06 -0.27
CA ARG A 510 8.94 12.82 0.14
C ARG A 510 7.97 12.05 1.04
N PRO A 511 7.11 11.20 0.46
CA PRO A 511 6.14 10.41 1.22
C PRO A 511 6.80 9.50 2.25
N PHE A 512 5.97 8.81 3.04
CA PHE A 512 6.43 7.92 4.10
C PHE A 512 7.28 6.77 3.54
N ALA A 513 8.44 6.54 4.16
CA ALA A 513 9.42 5.58 3.66
C ALA A 513 10.27 4.97 4.78
N ARG A 514 10.86 3.81 4.48
CA ARG A 514 11.78 3.02 5.32
C ARG A 514 11.14 2.45 6.59
N GLY A 515 9.83 2.29 6.60
CA GLY A 515 9.08 1.64 7.67
C GLY A 515 9.37 0.15 7.71
N THR A 516 9.40 -0.55 6.58
CA THR A 516 9.65 -2.01 6.47
C THR A 516 11.01 -2.51 7.02
N LEU A 517 11.99 -1.62 7.23
CA LEU A 517 13.39 -1.88 7.62
C LEU A 517 14.24 -2.64 6.60
N ASP A 518 13.63 -3.46 5.75
CA ASP A 518 14.27 -4.21 4.67
C ASP A 518 14.03 -3.59 3.28
N ALA A 519 13.18 -2.57 3.17
CA ALA A 519 13.05 -1.69 2.02
C ALA A 519 13.63 -0.30 2.29
N ALA A 520 14.18 0.28 1.24
CA ALA A 520 14.83 1.58 1.25
C ALA A 520 14.09 2.54 0.32
N CYS A 521 12.75 2.58 0.38
CA CYS A 521 11.84 3.36 -0.46
C CYS A 521 10.54 3.69 0.29
N GLU A 522 9.61 4.35 -0.39
CA GLU A 522 8.24 4.55 0.04
C GLU A 522 7.55 3.21 0.33
N ASP A 523 6.89 3.12 1.49
CA ASP A 523 6.23 1.89 1.96
C ASP A 523 5.04 2.17 2.86
N LYS A 524 4.04 1.28 2.76
CA LYS A 524 2.78 1.37 3.49
C LYS A 524 3.00 1.44 4.99
N GLU A 525 3.91 0.63 5.56
CA GLU A 525 4.15 0.51 6.99
C GLU A 525 4.58 1.85 7.61
N ALA A 526 5.38 2.64 6.90
CA ALA A 526 5.76 3.97 7.33
C ALA A 526 4.54 4.91 7.43
N GLY A 527 3.65 4.90 6.43
CA GLY A 527 2.42 5.69 6.45
C GLY A 527 1.39 5.15 7.45
N LEU A 528 1.39 3.84 7.72
CA LEU A 528 0.54 3.17 8.70
C LEU A 528 0.82 3.74 10.08
N TYR A 529 2.09 3.81 10.49
CA TYR A 529 2.42 4.38 11.80
C TYR A 529 2.16 5.88 11.90
N TYR A 530 2.27 6.61 10.80
CA TYR A 530 1.85 8.01 10.78
C TYR A 530 0.34 8.15 11.00
N PHE A 531 -0.47 7.34 10.29
CA PHE A 531 -1.92 7.29 10.52
C PHE A 531 -2.25 6.95 11.97
N LEU A 532 -1.65 5.89 12.53
CA LEU A 532 -1.88 5.50 13.93
C LEU A 532 -1.51 6.62 14.92
N ALA A 533 -0.39 7.31 14.71
CA ALA A 533 0.02 8.41 15.59
C ALA A 533 -0.88 9.64 15.46
N ALA A 534 -1.29 10.01 14.23
CA ALA A 534 -2.22 11.12 14.00
C ALA A 534 -3.61 10.82 14.57
N TYR A 535 -4.10 9.60 14.38
CA TYR A 535 -5.37 9.15 14.93
C TYR A 535 -5.35 9.10 16.46
N GLU A 536 -4.28 8.57 17.06
CA GLU A 536 -4.14 8.55 18.53
C GLU A 536 -4.07 9.96 19.10
N LEU A 537 -3.35 10.88 18.45
CA LEU A 537 -3.30 12.27 18.88
C LEU A 537 -4.68 12.95 18.76
N PHE A 538 -5.44 12.69 17.69
CA PHE A 538 -6.83 13.14 17.58
C PHE A 538 -7.69 12.58 18.71
N ARG A 539 -7.60 11.28 19.01
CA ARG A 539 -8.35 10.64 20.09
C ARG A 539 -8.05 11.25 21.47
N LEU A 540 -6.80 11.63 21.71
CA LEU A 540 -6.37 12.23 22.99
C LEU A 540 -6.75 13.70 23.14
N THR A 541 -6.92 14.43 22.03
CA THR A 541 -7.09 15.90 22.06
C THR A 541 -8.47 16.37 21.60
N GLY A 542 -9.16 15.60 20.76
CA GLY A 542 -10.37 16.00 20.06
C GLY A 542 -10.16 17.08 18.99
N ASP A 543 -8.91 17.41 18.63
CA ASP A 543 -8.61 18.50 17.70
C ASP A 543 -8.72 18.05 16.22
N ASP A 544 -9.62 18.69 15.48
CA ASP A 544 -9.91 18.44 14.07
C ASP A 544 -8.68 18.59 13.15
N LEU A 545 -7.66 19.35 13.56
CA LEU A 545 -6.39 19.40 12.83
C LEU A 545 -5.78 17.99 12.70
N TYR A 546 -5.76 17.22 13.78
CA TYR A 546 -5.18 15.88 13.77
C TYR A 546 -6.11 14.86 13.10
N ALA A 547 -7.42 15.07 13.15
CA ALA A 547 -8.36 14.32 12.30
C ALA A 547 -8.04 14.53 10.81
N SER A 548 -7.72 15.75 10.38
CA SER A 548 -7.34 16.04 8.99
C SER A 548 -6.01 15.36 8.60
N TRP A 549 -5.07 15.23 9.54
CA TRP A 549 -3.81 14.51 9.34
C TRP A 549 -4.01 13.01 9.22
N ALA A 550 -4.87 12.44 10.07
CA ALA A 550 -5.28 11.05 9.98
C ALA A 550 -6.01 10.77 8.67
N GLU A 551 -6.90 11.66 8.23
CA GLU A 551 -7.67 11.52 6.99
C GLU A 551 -6.76 11.44 5.76
N VAL A 552 -5.79 12.36 5.61
CA VAL A 552 -4.90 12.33 4.44
C VAL A 552 -3.98 11.10 4.46
N ALA A 553 -3.60 10.62 5.65
CA ALA A 553 -2.84 9.39 5.80
C ALA A 553 -3.66 8.14 5.49
N ALA A 554 -4.94 8.10 5.89
CA ALA A 554 -5.88 7.03 5.57
C ALA A 554 -6.10 6.94 4.05
N ASP A 555 -6.35 8.07 3.39
CA ASP A 555 -6.44 8.12 1.93
C ASP A 555 -5.13 7.62 1.29
N TRP A 556 -3.96 7.97 1.83
CA TRP A 556 -2.68 7.49 1.31
C TRP A 556 -2.52 5.98 1.49
N LEU A 557 -2.89 5.43 2.65
CA LEU A 557 -2.89 3.99 2.89
C LEU A 557 -3.79 3.23 1.92
N LEU A 558 -4.96 3.79 1.58
CA LEU A 558 -5.89 3.18 0.65
C LEU A 558 -5.39 3.16 -0.80
N THR A 559 -4.34 3.91 -1.15
CA THR A 559 -3.66 3.73 -2.45
C THR A 559 -2.91 2.40 -2.56
N TRP A 560 -2.66 1.71 -1.44
CA TRP A 560 -2.00 0.40 -1.40
C TRP A 560 -2.98 -0.77 -1.42
N VAL A 561 -4.29 -0.51 -1.25
CA VAL A 561 -5.32 -1.54 -1.06
C VAL A 561 -6.00 -1.84 -2.39
N TYR A 562 -6.07 -3.12 -2.76
CA TYR A 562 -6.74 -3.55 -3.97
C TYR A 562 -8.24 -3.28 -3.88
N VAL A 563 -8.79 -2.58 -4.88
CA VAL A 563 -10.24 -2.33 -5.02
C VAL A 563 -10.90 -3.26 -6.04
N TRP A 564 -10.10 -4.11 -6.70
CA TRP A 564 -10.51 -5.11 -7.67
C TRP A 564 -9.63 -6.34 -7.51
N SER A 565 -10.01 -7.49 -8.08
CA SER A 565 -9.20 -8.70 -8.01
C SER A 565 -8.69 -9.10 -9.39
N PRO A 566 -7.36 -9.15 -9.60
CA PRO A 566 -6.80 -9.74 -10.79
C PRO A 566 -7.05 -11.24 -10.85
N GLU A 567 -7.38 -11.71 -12.04
CA GLU A 567 -7.53 -13.12 -12.37
C GLU A 567 -6.15 -13.79 -12.38
N GLN A 568 -6.13 -15.01 -11.85
CA GLN A 568 -4.92 -15.82 -11.78
C GLN A 568 -4.87 -16.79 -12.96
N ASP A 569 -3.65 -17.22 -13.30
CA ASP A 569 -3.45 -18.25 -14.32
C ASP A 569 -4.21 -19.53 -13.94
N LEU A 570 -4.70 -20.27 -14.93
CA LEU A 570 -5.62 -21.40 -14.69
C LEU A 570 -5.02 -22.49 -13.78
N ASP A 571 -3.71 -22.71 -13.85
CA ASP A 571 -2.96 -23.71 -13.08
C ASP A 571 -2.38 -23.17 -11.76
N ALA A 572 -2.59 -21.89 -11.45
CA ALA A 572 -2.07 -21.27 -10.23
C ALA A 572 -2.78 -21.79 -8.97
N PRO A 573 -2.05 -22.10 -7.87
CA PRO A 573 -2.66 -22.48 -6.60
C PRO A 573 -3.68 -21.47 -6.06
N LEU A 574 -3.43 -20.17 -6.23
CA LEU A 574 -4.38 -19.11 -5.83
C LEU A 574 -5.69 -19.17 -6.64
N SER A 575 -5.64 -19.63 -7.90
CA SER A 575 -6.83 -19.86 -8.72
C SER A 575 -7.69 -20.99 -8.15
N ALA A 576 -7.05 -22.11 -7.77
CA ALA A 576 -7.72 -23.29 -7.23
C ALA A 576 -8.47 -23.04 -5.91
N VAL A 577 -7.98 -22.11 -5.09
CA VAL A 577 -8.60 -21.73 -3.80
C VAL A 577 -9.53 -20.52 -3.93
N GLY A 578 -9.73 -19.98 -5.13
CA GLY A 578 -10.61 -18.83 -5.37
C GLY A 578 -10.14 -17.54 -4.68
N PHE A 579 -8.83 -17.31 -4.62
CA PHE A 579 -8.26 -16.12 -3.97
C PHE A 579 -8.78 -14.82 -4.61
N ASN A 580 -9.13 -13.86 -3.76
CA ASN A 580 -9.60 -12.54 -4.15
C ASN A 580 -8.73 -11.44 -3.50
N ALA A 581 -8.13 -10.58 -4.32
CA ALA A 581 -7.23 -9.53 -3.84
C ALA A 581 -7.95 -8.31 -3.25
N ILE A 582 -9.26 -8.11 -3.47
CA ILE A 582 -9.98 -6.93 -2.97
C ILE A 582 -9.84 -6.85 -1.44
N GLY A 583 -9.43 -5.68 -0.94
CA GLY A 583 -9.17 -5.45 0.48
C GLY A 583 -7.74 -5.76 0.92
N TRP A 584 -6.95 -6.50 0.13
CA TRP A 584 -5.55 -6.77 0.46
C TRP A 584 -4.64 -5.57 0.18
N PRO A 585 -3.76 -5.20 1.12
CA PRO A 585 -2.75 -4.17 0.91
C PRO A 585 -1.45 -4.72 0.31
N MET A 586 -0.83 -3.96 -0.59
CA MET A 586 0.59 -4.12 -0.95
C MET A 586 1.51 -3.62 0.16
N VAL A 587 2.80 -3.98 0.09
CA VAL A 587 3.79 -3.62 1.13
C VAL A 587 4.56 -2.34 0.79
N SER A 588 5.31 -2.34 -0.30
CA SER A 588 6.15 -1.20 -0.67
C SER A 588 6.44 -1.14 -2.16
N VAL A 589 7.00 -0.02 -2.60
CA VAL A 589 7.51 0.14 -3.97
C VAL A 589 8.62 -0.89 -4.30
N GLN A 590 9.24 -1.51 -3.28
CA GLN A 590 10.24 -2.57 -3.45
C GLN A 590 9.71 -3.97 -3.18
N ASN A 591 8.53 -4.13 -2.58
CA ASN A 591 7.95 -5.42 -2.18
C ASN A 591 6.49 -5.45 -2.67
N HIS A 592 6.25 -6.10 -3.81
CA HIS A 592 4.95 -6.01 -4.50
C HIS A 592 3.96 -7.14 -4.14
N HIS A 593 4.27 -7.93 -3.12
CA HIS A 593 3.35 -8.91 -2.58
C HIS A 593 2.27 -8.26 -1.71
N LEU A 594 1.21 -9.02 -1.43
CA LEU A 594 0.18 -8.66 -0.47
C LEU A 594 0.50 -9.25 0.90
N ASP A 595 0.10 -8.55 1.96
CA ASP A 595 0.28 -9.01 3.33
C ASP A 595 -0.92 -8.65 4.23
N VAL A 596 -0.87 -9.06 5.50
CA VAL A 596 -1.93 -8.79 6.49
C VAL A 596 -1.66 -7.56 7.38
N SER A 597 -0.68 -6.72 7.04
CA SER A 597 -0.27 -5.56 7.84
C SER A 597 -1.12 -4.34 7.47
N PHE A 598 -2.20 -4.10 8.22
CA PHE A 598 -3.06 -2.94 8.00
C PHE A 598 -3.78 -2.50 9.29
N PRO A 599 -4.03 -1.20 9.52
CA PRO A 599 -4.69 -0.70 10.72
C PRO A 599 -6.21 -0.79 10.58
N THR A 600 -6.77 -1.99 10.41
CA THR A 600 -8.21 -2.16 10.12
C THR A 600 -9.09 -1.64 11.25
N TYR A 601 -8.76 -1.95 12.50
CA TYR A 601 -9.51 -1.45 13.65
C TYR A 601 -9.48 0.08 13.72
N GLU A 602 -8.30 0.69 13.68
CA GLU A 602 -8.17 2.15 13.78
C GLU A 602 -8.80 2.88 12.58
N LEU A 603 -8.77 2.30 11.38
CA LEU A 603 -9.45 2.87 10.21
C LEU A 603 -10.98 2.81 10.37
N LEU A 604 -11.52 1.71 10.89
CA LEU A 604 -12.96 1.58 11.17
C LEU A 604 -13.41 2.56 12.24
N GLU A 605 -12.70 2.60 13.36
CA GLU A 605 -12.99 3.48 14.49
C GLU A 605 -12.89 4.95 14.03
N PHE A 606 -11.83 5.34 13.31
CA PHE A 606 -11.69 6.68 12.73
C PHE A 606 -12.85 7.02 11.79
N GLY A 607 -13.22 6.09 10.90
CA GLY A 607 -14.37 6.26 10.01
C GLY A 607 -15.67 6.48 10.77
N THR A 608 -15.88 5.75 11.86
CA THR A 608 -17.08 5.85 12.70
C THR A 608 -17.14 7.19 13.42
N VAL A 609 -16.09 7.54 14.18
CA VAL A 609 -16.08 8.78 15.00
C VAL A 609 -16.06 10.05 14.16
N THR A 610 -15.60 9.99 12.90
CA THR A 610 -15.61 11.14 11.97
C THR A 610 -16.76 11.09 10.96
N SER A 611 -17.71 10.15 11.08
CA SER A 611 -18.87 10.00 10.18
C SER A 611 -18.49 9.81 8.70
N ARG A 612 -17.49 8.96 8.44
CA ARG A 612 -16.95 8.65 7.12
C ARG A 612 -17.15 7.16 6.80
N PRO A 613 -18.35 6.77 6.32
CA PRO A 613 -18.68 5.37 6.07
C PRO A 613 -17.77 4.70 5.04
N ALA A 614 -17.14 5.47 4.15
CA ALA A 614 -16.19 4.92 3.18
C ALA A 614 -14.94 4.29 3.84
N TYR A 615 -14.51 4.79 5.00
CA TYR A 615 -13.39 4.22 5.77
C TYR A 615 -13.81 2.99 6.56
N VAL A 616 -15.03 2.99 7.12
CA VAL A 616 -15.65 1.82 7.74
C VAL A 616 -15.71 0.67 6.74
N ALA A 617 -16.32 0.89 5.58
CA ALA A 617 -16.41 -0.11 4.51
C ALA A 617 -15.03 -0.59 4.03
N ALA A 618 -14.04 0.30 3.98
CA ALA A 618 -12.67 -0.08 3.62
C ALA A 618 -12.02 -1.01 4.65
N ALA A 619 -12.21 -0.71 5.93
CA ALA A 619 -11.70 -1.53 7.02
C ALA A 619 -12.36 -2.91 7.07
N GLU A 620 -13.69 -2.96 6.91
CA GLU A 620 -14.46 -4.21 6.83
C GLU A 620 -14.00 -5.08 5.66
N THR A 621 -13.87 -4.49 4.47
CA THR A 621 -13.37 -5.21 3.29
C THR A 621 -11.97 -5.78 3.53
N ALA A 622 -11.08 -5.00 4.15
CA ALA A 622 -9.71 -5.42 4.43
C ALA A 622 -9.63 -6.55 5.48
N VAL A 623 -10.37 -6.47 6.59
CA VAL A 623 -10.36 -7.54 7.60
C VAL A 623 -10.95 -8.84 7.06
N ASN A 624 -12.01 -8.76 6.24
CA ASN A 624 -12.61 -9.90 5.57
C ASN A 624 -11.63 -10.56 4.60
N ALA A 625 -10.93 -9.75 3.81
CA ALA A 625 -9.93 -10.20 2.87
C ALA A 625 -8.81 -10.99 3.57
N MET A 626 -8.32 -10.50 4.71
CA MET A 626 -7.26 -11.11 5.53
C MET A 626 -7.67 -12.44 6.18
N GLY A 627 -8.96 -12.78 6.17
CA GLY A 627 -9.45 -14.12 6.53
C GLY A 627 -8.98 -15.21 5.55
N GLN A 628 -8.67 -14.84 4.30
CA GLN A 628 -8.09 -15.76 3.31
C GLN A 628 -6.66 -16.12 3.71
N GLY A 629 -6.24 -17.36 3.45
CA GLY A 629 -4.89 -17.82 3.81
C GLY A 629 -4.72 -18.29 5.26
N ILE A 630 -5.75 -18.13 6.12
CA ILE A 630 -5.73 -18.68 7.48
C ILE A 630 -6.00 -20.20 7.40
N CYS A 631 -5.02 -20.99 7.81
CA CYS A 631 -5.11 -22.45 7.88
C CYS A 631 -6.35 -22.89 8.68
N GLY A 632 -7.25 -23.65 8.04
CA GLY A 632 -8.49 -24.15 8.66
C GLY A 632 -8.34 -25.57 9.21
N ALA A 633 -7.57 -26.41 8.52
CA ALA A 633 -7.18 -27.75 8.91
C ALA A 633 -5.72 -28.03 8.53
N PRO A 634 -5.03 -28.98 9.20
CA PRO A 634 -3.67 -29.35 8.84
C PRO A 634 -3.54 -29.75 7.36
N GLY A 635 -2.60 -29.15 6.66
CA GLY A 635 -2.38 -29.25 5.22
C GLY A 635 -2.89 -28.03 4.44
N ASP A 636 -3.86 -27.28 4.96
CA ASP A 636 -4.37 -26.09 4.29
C ASP A 636 -3.29 -25.02 4.18
N TRP A 637 -3.15 -24.42 2.99
CA TRP A 637 -2.16 -23.38 2.71
C TRP A 637 -0.72 -23.80 3.05
N ASP A 638 -0.44 -25.11 2.98
CA ASP A 638 0.83 -25.74 3.35
C ASP A 638 1.23 -25.56 4.82
N PHE A 639 0.26 -25.33 5.72
CA PHE A 639 0.48 -25.24 7.17
C PHE A 639 -0.10 -26.45 7.90
N GLN A 640 0.57 -26.91 8.96
CA GLN A 640 0.11 -28.02 9.81
C GLN A 640 -0.67 -27.54 11.05
N ILE A 641 -0.59 -26.26 11.39
CA ILE A 641 -1.28 -25.68 12.56
C ILE A 641 -2.38 -24.74 12.09
N VAL A 642 -3.60 -25.00 12.60
CA VAL A 642 -4.75 -24.11 12.41
C VAL A 642 -4.43 -22.70 12.88
N GLY A 643 -4.83 -21.71 12.08
CA GLY A 643 -4.58 -20.28 12.36
C GLY A 643 -3.29 -19.71 11.78
N GLU A 644 -2.33 -20.56 11.40
CA GLU A 644 -1.14 -20.12 10.66
C GLU A 644 -1.53 -19.50 9.32
N GLN A 645 -0.69 -18.59 8.85
CA GLN A 645 -0.89 -17.85 7.60
C GLN A 645 0.47 -17.41 7.06
N GLY A 646 0.62 -17.37 5.74
CA GLY A 646 1.82 -16.87 5.09
C GLY A 646 1.94 -15.35 5.21
N GLU A 647 3.17 -14.84 5.17
CA GLU A 647 3.46 -13.40 5.12
C GLU A 647 3.09 -12.78 3.77
N ALA A 648 3.25 -13.54 2.69
CA ALA A 648 3.14 -12.99 1.34
C ALA A 648 2.21 -13.79 0.43
N VAL A 649 1.35 -13.06 -0.29
CA VAL A 649 0.60 -13.55 -1.45
C VAL A 649 1.10 -12.85 -2.71
N PHE A 650 1.33 -13.61 -3.78
CA PHE A 650 1.95 -13.15 -5.03
C PHE A 650 0.93 -13.12 -6.17
N GLN A 651 0.12 -12.07 -6.22
CA GLN A 651 -0.93 -11.82 -7.21
C GLN A 651 -0.41 -11.33 -8.58
N THR A 652 0.89 -11.00 -8.69
CA THR A 652 1.53 -10.41 -9.89
C THR A 652 2.77 -11.21 -10.29
N HIS A 653 3.46 -10.83 -11.37
CA HIS A 653 4.80 -11.33 -11.75
C HIS A 653 5.93 -11.01 -10.73
N TRP A 654 5.58 -10.67 -9.49
CA TRP A 654 6.50 -10.58 -8.38
C TRP A 654 6.76 -11.96 -7.77
N GLN A 655 8.01 -12.39 -7.80
CA GLN A 655 8.51 -13.70 -7.37
C GLN A 655 7.79 -14.82 -8.10
N ARG A 656 6.74 -15.40 -7.50
CA ARG A 656 6.02 -16.53 -8.06
C ARG A 656 4.53 -16.21 -8.14
N ARG A 657 4.11 -15.60 -9.26
CA ARG A 657 2.70 -15.27 -9.54
C ARG A 657 1.78 -16.45 -9.22
N GLY A 658 0.62 -16.18 -8.65
CA GLY A 658 -0.40 -17.19 -8.38
C GLY A 658 -0.13 -18.07 -7.15
N HIS A 659 0.84 -17.71 -6.29
CA HIS A 659 1.22 -18.48 -5.11
C HIS A 659 1.19 -17.65 -3.82
N ALA A 660 1.12 -18.31 -2.68
CA ALA A 660 1.45 -17.74 -1.38
C ALA A 660 2.73 -18.41 -0.83
N ASN A 661 3.43 -17.76 0.09
CA ASN A 661 4.58 -18.36 0.78
C ASN A 661 4.17 -19.00 2.12
N THR A 662 5.05 -19.82 2.68
CA THR A 662 4.89 -20.39 4.03
C THR A 662 5.72 -19.65 5.09
N TRP A 663 6.33 -18.52 4.74
CA TRP A 663 7.09 -17.73 5.69
C TRP A 663 6.11 -17.02 6.64
N ASN A 664 6.06 -17.45 7.91
CA ASN A 664 5.00 -17.14 8.86
C ASN A 664 5.50 -16.53 10.19
N PRO A 665 6.25 -15.42 10.13
CA PRO A 665 6.70 -14.73 11.32
C PRO A 665 5.49 -14.28 12.16
N SER A 666 5.61 -14.34 13.48
CA SER A 666 4.49 -14.25 14.42
C SER A 666 3.63 -12.97 14.35
N TRP A 667 4.08 -11.92 13.64
CA TRP A 667 3.26 -10.76 13.34
C TRP A 667 2.01 -11.09 12.50
N VAL A 668 2.06 -12.11 11.64
CA VAL A 668 0.90 -12.60 10.85
C VAL A 668 -0.18 -13.24 11.72
N ILE A 669 0.13 -13.47 13.00
CA ILE A 669 -0.82 -13.87 14.04
C ILE A 669 -1.23 -12.64 14.83
N ALA A 670 -0.25 -11.90 15.34
CA ALA A 670 -0.44 -10.79 16.26
C ALA A 670 -1.32 -9.67 15.70
N VAL A 671 -1.07 -9.24 14.46
CA VAL A 671 -1.77 -8.09 13.87
C VAL A 671 -3.23 -8.42 13.54
N PRO A 672 -3.55 -9.50 12.80
CA PRO A 672 -4.94 -9.86 12.54
C PRO A 672 -5.73 -10.15 13.82
N LEU A 673 -5.12 -10.84 14.80
CA LEU A 673 -5.78 -11.16 16.07
C LEU A 673 -6.06 -9.90 16.89
N ALA A 674 -5.09 -9.00 17.01
CA ALA A 674 -5.28 -7.76 17.75
C ALA A 674 -6.39 -6.89 17.14
N ASN A 675 -6.42 -6.78 15.82
CA ASN A 675 -7.48 -6.06 15.12
C ASN A 675 -8.85 -6.73 15.33
N ALA A 676 -8.91 -8.06 15.21
CA ALA A 676 -10.17 -8.79 15.34
C ALA A 676 -10.77 -8.69 16.76
N LEU A 677 -9.94 -8.82 17.80
CA LEU A 677 -10.37 -8.66 19.19
C LEU A 677 -10.95 -7.27 19.48
N ARG A 678 -10.33 -6.22 18.93
CA ARG A 678 -10.82 -4.84 19.11
C ARG A 678 -12.11 -4.58 18.33
N LEU A 679 -12.19 -5.06 17.09
CA LEU A 679 -13.38 -4.96 16.25
C LEU A 679 -14.60 -5.65 16.88
N ARG A 680 -14.40 -6.82 17.51
CA ARG A 680 -15.49 -7.55 18.19
C ARG A 680 -16.11 -6.77 19.35
N LYS A 681 -15.30 -5.93 20.02
CA LYS A 681 -15.73 -5.13 21.17
C LYS A 681 -16.30 -3.76 20.79
N ALA A 682 -16.00 -3.26 19.59
CA ALA A 682 -16.50 -1.97 19.13
C ALA A 682 -18.05 -1.99 19.15
N PRO A 683 -18.71 -0.97 19.72
CA PRO A 683 -20.16 -0.86 19.62
C PRO A 683 -20.53 -0.74 18.13
N GLY A 684 -21.37 -1.65 17.65
CA GLY A 684 -21.89 -1.64 16.28
C GLY A 684 -22.79 -0.47 15.96
#